data_AF-A0AAP0KJT1-F1
#
_entry.id   AF-A0AAP0KJT1-F1
#
_cell.length_a   1.000
_cell.length_b   1.000
_cell.length_c   1.000
_cell.angle_alpha   90.00
_cell.angle_beta   90.00
_cell.angle_gamma   90.00
#
_symmetry.space_group_name_H-M   'P 1'
#
loop_
_entity.id
_entity.type
_entity.pdbx_description
1 polymer ?
#
loop_
_entity_poly.entity_id
_entity_poly.type
_entity_poly.pdbx_seq_one_letter_code
_entity_poly.pdbx_strand_id
1 'polypeptide(L)'
;MSGAGATYVFGTYSKSIKSSLGYDQTTLNLLAFFKDLGANIGVFSGLIAEVAPTWFVLLVGSGTNFAGYFLIWLAVTGKLVDPKVWMMCLFILIGANSQNFANTAILVTCVNNFPEGRGILLGLLKGFTGLSGAVMTQIYLAIYGNDSTSLILLIGWLPTALCIVFMFTIRMIKTARQPNEIRVFYNYLYVAVILALFSMIMTVFEKQVSFLPVAYRGSASIVCILLLLPLGIAVNQELKLWRKNNELVIGSPVVVKVESLPAVTLPEFPGKFEIEEKPNGSPKRGEDHGILQAIFSFDMLLILVSTFCGLGTNLTAMDNIGQIGESLGYPTRTTSTFVSLLSIWNFCGRVFAGFVSEILIEKYRLPRPLMIASVLAMSTVGHLLIAFPFGGSVYVASVIVGFCFGAHLTLLYTIISEIFGLKHYAVLFNFGQLASPIGSYVFNVRVSGALYDREALKQLAMKGLTRESVKELTCLGTECYRLPFIITAAVAFFGACCTMVLVMRTKEFYNGDIYQKFKEENKRLHAENAMALSESGRSEANQHLIRGRWFMLFASFLIMSGAGATYVFCTYSKSIKSSLGYYQTTLNLLAFFKDLRANIGVFPGLIAEVTPTWFVLFVGAGTNFAGYFLIWLAVTGKLVDPKVWMMCLFILIGANLQNFANTGVLVTSVNNFLKGEAYCWVY
;
A
#
# COMPACT_ATOMS: atom_id res chain seq x y z
N MET A 1 16.43 -11.94 8.95
CA MET A 1 15.46 -10.87 8.60
C MET A 1 15.50 -9.68 9.54
N SER A 2 15.53 -9.86 10.86
CA SER A 2 15.58 -8.75 11.84
C SER A 2 16.80 -7.82 11.72
N GLY A 3 17.87 -8.26 11.05
CA GLY A 3 19.02 -7.42 10.70
C GLY A 3 18.87 -6.63 9.40
N ALA A 4 17.93 -6.96 8.51
CA ALA A 4 17.83 -6.42 7.16
C ALA A 4 16.98 -5.13 7.10
N GLY A 5 17.15 -4.24 8.09
CA GLY A 5 16.27 -3.11 8.39
C GLY A 5 16.78 -1.72 8.08
N ALA A 6 17.96 -1.65 7.47
CA ALA A 6 18.73 -0.43 7.30
C ALA A 6 17.95 0.73 6.65
N THR A 7 17.04 0.40 5.73
CA THR A 7 16.22 1.35 4.97
C THR A 7 15.13 2.01 5.81
N TYR A 8 14.62 1.34 6.85
CA TYR A 8 13.58 1.86 7.75
C TYR A 8 14.13 2.89 8.74
N VAL A 9 15.44 2.85 9.02
CA VAL A 9 16.09 3.76 9.98
C VAL A 9 16.73 4.97 9.28
N PHE A 10 16.53 5.13 7.97
CA PHE A 10 17.05 6.27 7.19
C PHE A 10 16.62 7.62 7.75
N GLY A 11 15.39 7.75 8.23
CA GLY A 11 14.91 8.99 8.86
C GLY A 11 15.74 9.44 10.07
N THR A 12 16.46 8.52 10.73
CA THR A 12 17.31 8.81 11.89
C THR A 12 18.71 9.26 11.45
N TYR A 13 19.40 8.49 10.60
CA TYR A 13 20.78 8.80 10.21
C TYR A 13 20.91 9.80 9.04
N SER A 14 19.84 10.00 8.25
CA SER A 14 19.84 11.02 7.18
C SER A 14 20.07 12.43 7.72
N LYS A 15 19.68 12.71 8.97
CA LYS A 15 19.97 13.97 9.64
C LYS A 15 21.47 14.21 9.82
N SER A 16 22.22 13.16 10.17
CA SER A 16 23.67 13.21 10.35
C SER A 16 24.38 13.39 9.01
N ILE A 17 23.90 12.73 7.95
CA ILE A 17 24.38 12.97 6.58
C ILE A 17 24.18 14.45 6.21
N LYS A 18 23.02 15.01 6.53
CA LYS A 18 22.70 16.43 6.29
C LYS A 18 23.68 17.37 6.97
N SER A 19 23.86 17.19 8.27
CA SER A 19 24.66 18.10 9.09
C SER A 19 26.15 17.98 8.80
N SER A 20 26.66 16.76 8.62
CA SER A 20 28.10 16.54 8.41
C SER A 20 28.58 16.93 7.02
N LEU A 21 27.76 16.73 5.98
CA LEU A 21 28.13 17.02 4.60
C LEU A 21 27.58 18.37 4.09
N GLY A 22 26.91 19.14 4.94
CA GLY A 22 26.30 20.42 4.57
C GLY A 22 25.21 20.31 3.49
N TYR A 23 24.55 19.15 3.41
CA TYR A 23 23.54 18.89 2.38
C TYR A 23 22.21 19.60 2.69
N ASP A 24 21.52 20.04 1.65
CA ASP A 24 20.18 20.58 1.76
C ASP A 24 19.12 19.46 1.78
N GLN A 25 17.85 19.83 2.02
CA GLN A 25 16.77 18.84 2.05
C GLN A 25 16.56 18.18 0.68
N THR A 26 16.84 18.92 -0.39
CA THR A 26 16.74 18.45 -1.77
C THR A 26 17.70 17.31 -2.04
N THR A 27 18.96 17.46 -1.63
CA THR A 27 20.01 16.44 -1.74
C THR A 27 19.67 15.22 -0.88
N LEU A 28 19.15 15.42 0.34
CA LEU A 28 18.65 14.30 1.14
C LEU A 28 17.50 13.53 0.47
N ASN A 29 16.57 14.22 -0.16
CA ASN A 29 15.46 13.58 -0.87
C ASN A 29 15.98 12.78 -2.08
N LEU A 30 17.03 13.27 -2.75
CA LEU A 30 17.71 12.51 -3.80
C LEU A 30 18.36 11.23 -3.24
N LEU A 31 19.06 11.31 -2.10
CA LEU A 31 19.61 10.13 -1.41
C LEU A 31 18.51 9.15 -0.99
N ALA A 32 17.38 9.66 -0.49
CA ALA A 32 16.22 8.84 -0.14
C ALA A 32 15.66 8.11 -1.35
N PHE A 33 15.56 8.78 -2.51
CA PHE A 33 15.17 8.18 -3.77
C PHE A 33 16.12 7.04 -4.18
N PHE A 34 17.43 7.25 -4.14
CA PHE A 34 18.41 6.21 -4.49
C PHE A 34 18.43 5.04 -3.49
N LYS A 35 18.16 5.31 -2.21
CA LYS A 35 17.91 4.26 -1.21
C LYS A 35 16.66 3.44 -1.58
N ASP A 36 15.54 4.09 -1.91
CA ASP A 36 14.32 3.38 -2.32
C ASP A 36 14.53 2.60 -3.62
N LEU A 37 15.24 3.18 -4.58
CA LEU A 37 15.63 2.51 -5.82
C LEU A 37 16.45 1.24 -5.52
N GLY A 38 17.51 1.36 -4.73
CA GLY A 38 18.34 0.22 -4.33
C GLY A 38 17.56 -0.86 -3.60
N ALA A 39 16.66 -0.46 -2.68
CA ALA A 39 15.82 -1.38 -1.92
C ALA A 39 14.80 -2.15 -2.78
N ASN A 40 14.48 -1.66 -3.98
CA ASN A 40 13.48 -2.28 -4.86
C ASN A 40 14.06 -2.97 -6.11
N ILE A 41 15.32 -2.73 -6.49
CA ILE A 41 15.98 -3.46 -7.59
C ILE A 41 16.42 -4.86 -7.11
N GLY A 42 15.48 -5.81 -7.07
CA GLY A 42 15.73 -7.19 -6.66
C GLY A 42 16.19 -8.14 -7.77
N VAL A 43 16.26 -7.68 -9.02
CA VAL A 43 16.55 -8.56 -10.18
C VAL A 43 17.92 -9.23 -10.09
N PHE A 44 18.94 -8.51 -9.64
CA PHE A 44 20.31 -9.04 -9.53
C PHE A 44 20.41 -10.14 -8.47
N SER A 45 19.78 -9.95 -7.30
CA SER A 45 19.76 -10.98 -6.27
C SER A 45 18.96 -12.21 -6.70
N GLY A 46 17.90 -12.04 -7.50
CA GLY A 46 17.14 -13.12 -8.13
C GLY A 46 17.97 -13.96 -9.09
N LEU A 47 18.59 -13.33 -10.10
CA LEU A 47 19.40 -14.01 -11.10
C LEU A 47 20.59 -14.76 -10.48
N ILE A 48 21.28 -14.15 -9.52
CA ILE A 48 22.39 -14.81 -8.81
C ILE A 48 21.88 -16.01 -8.01
N ALA A 49 20.67 -15.94 -7.42
CA ALA A 49 20.10 -17.05 -6.67
C ALA A 49 19.67 -18.25 -7.55
N GLU A 50 19.50 -18.07 -8.86
CA GLU A 50 19.23 -19.18 -9.79
C GLU A 50 20.49 -19.98 -10.12
N VAL A 51 21.64 -19.32 -10.20
CA VAL A 51 22.91 -19.93 -10.66
C VAL A 51 23.91 -20.21 -9.54
N ALA A 52 23.72 -19.63 -8.36
CA ALA A 52 24.66 -19.71 -7.24
C ALA A 52 23.99 -20.24 -5.96
N PRO A 53 24.76 -20.90 -5.06
CA PRO A 53 24.24 -21.41 -3.80
C PRO A 53 23.86 -20.27 -2.83
N THR A 54 22.90 -20.54 -1.93
CA THR A 54 22.36 -19.56 -0.97
C THR A 54 23.42 -18.84 -0.14
N TRP A 55 24.48 -19.54 0.29
CA TRP A 55 25.56 -18.93 1.08
C TRP A 55 26.30 -17.84 0.29
N PHE A 56 26.47 -18.02 -1.03
CA PHE A 56 27.13 -17.06 -1.90
C PHE A 56 26.25 -15.81 -2.09
N VAL A 57 24.94 -16.00 -2.27
CA VAL A 57 23.97 -14.88 -2.34
C VAL A 57 24.01 -14.04 -1.06
N LEU A 58 24.07 -14.68 0.11
CA LEU A 58 24.21 -14.00 1.40
C LEU A 58 25.57 -13.30 1.56
N LEU A 59 26.65 -13.89 1.05
CA LEU A 59 27.99 -13.29 1.08
C LEU A 59 28.04 -12.01 0.23
N VAL A 60 27.49 -12.03 -0.98
CA VAL A 60 27.40 -10.83 -1.86
C VAL A 60 26.54 -9.75 -1.20
N GLY A 61 25.40 -10.13 -0.62
CA GLY A 61 24.57 -9.22 0.16
C GLY A 61 25.30 -8.59 1.35
N SER A 62 26.07 -9.39 2.09
CA SER A 62 26.86 -8.92 3.24
C SER A 62 27.96 -7.94 2.81
N GLY A 63 28.68 -8.27 1.74
CA GLY A 63 29.74 -7.41 1.18
C GLY A 63 29.18 -6.06 0.72
N THR A 64 28.06 -6.07 0.00
CA THR A 64 27.39 -4.84 -0.46
C THR A 64 26.80 -4.02 0.70
N ASN A 65 26.25 -4.66 1.74
CA ASN A 65 25.77 -3.96 2.95
C ASN A 65 26.91 -3.22 3.65
N PHE A 66 27.99 -3.95 3.96
CA PHE A 66 29.14 -3.37 4.64
C PHE A 66 29.77 -2.27 3.80
N ALA A 67 30.06 -2.52 2.52
CA ALA A 67 30.67 -1.53 1.64
C ALA A 67 29.83 -0.24 1.53
N GLY A 68 28.51 -0.36 1.27
CA GLY A 68 27.63 0.79 1.12
C GLY A 68 27.55 1.64 2.40
N TYR A 69 27.21 1.03 3.54
CA TYR A 69 27.03 1.78 4.78
C TYR A 69 28.33 2.21 5.44
N PHE A 70 29.43 1.46 5.28
CA PHE A 70 30.75 1.86 5.77
C PHE A 70 31.29 3.07 5.01
N LEU A 71 31.10 3.13 3.69
CA LEU A 71 31.49 4.31 2.90
C LEU A 71 30.67 5.55 3.27
N ILE A 72 29.37 5.40 3.55
CA ILE A 72 28.55 6.48 4.10
C ILE A 72 29.09 6.92 5.47
N TRP A 73 29.45 5.98 6.34
CA TRP A 73 30.02 6.31 7.65
C TRP A 73 31.36 7.06 7.54
N LEU A 74 32.25 6.65 6.63
CA LEU A 74 33.49 7.36 6.36
C LEU A 74 33.25 8.78 5.85
N ALA A 75 32.25 8.98 5.00
CA ALA A 75 31.83 10.31 4.54
C ALA A 75 31.33 11.18 5.70
N VAL A 76 30.43 10.65 6.53
CA VAL A 76 29.82 11.41 7.64
C VAL A 76 30.83 11.72 8.76
N THR A 77 31.85 10.88 8.94
CA THR A 77 32.94 11.09 9.91
C THR A 77 34.08 11.98 9.39
N GLY A 78 33.99 12.50 8.17
CA GLY A 78 35.03 13.33 7.56
C GLY A 78 36.32 12.58 7.20
N LYS A 79 36.29 11.24 7.21
CA LYS A 79 37.43 10.40 6.81
C LYS A 79 37.53 10.20 5.29
N LEU A 80 36.45 10.48 4.57
CA LEU A 80 36.40 10.52 3.12
C LEU A 80 36.40 11.99 2.66
N VAL A 81 37.39 12.38 1.86
CA VAL A 81 37.54 13.77 1.39
C VAL A 81 36.50 14.06 0.30
N ASP A 82 35.66 15.06 0.54
CA ASP A 82 34.68 15.66 -0.39
C ASP A 82 33.90 14.70 -1.31
N PRO A 83 33.10 13.77 -0.75
CA PRO A 83 32.27 12.90 -1.57
C PRO A 83 31.21 13.71 -2.33
N LYS A 84 31.26 13.65 -3.66
CA LYS A 84 30.23 14.23 -4.52
C LYS A 84 28.89 13.56 -4.25
N VAL A 85 27.79 14.31 -4.41
CA VAL A 85 26.43 13.82 -4.16
C VAL A 85 26.11 12.50 -4.88
N TRP A 86 26.59 12.33 -6.12
CA TRP A 86 26.37 11.09 -6.87
C TRP A 86 27.07 9.87 -6.23
N MET A 87 28.23 10.06 -5.59
CA MET A 87 28.92 8.99 -4.87
C MET A 87 28.12 8.57 -3.65
N MET A 88 27.57 9.54 -2.90
CA MET A 88 26.66 9.26 -1.79
C MET A 88 25.38 8.54 -2.25
N CYS A 89 24.83 8.92 -3.41
CA CYS A 89 23.71 8.23 -4.04
C CYS A 89 24.07 6.78 -4.42
N LEU A 90 25.29 6.55 -4.92
CA LEU A 90 25.77 5.21 -5.24
C LEU A 90 25.97 4.36 -3.97
N PHE A 91 26.61 4.90 -2.93
CA PHE A 91 26.84 4.20 -1.68
C PHE A 91 25.53 3.78 -1.01
N ILE A 92 24.54 4.69 -1.00
CA ILE A 92 23.23 4.38 -0.41
C ILE A 92 22.40 3.42 -1.27
N LEU A 93 22.53 3.48 -2.60
CA LEU A 93 21.91 2.50 -3.49
C LEU A 93 22.49 1.11 -3.25
N ILE A 94 23.83 0.98 -3.18
CA ILE A 94 24.52 -0.29 -2.92
C ILE A 94 24.14 -0.84 -1.53
N GLY A 95 24.19 0.01 -0.50
CA GLY A 95 23.82 -0.34 0.86
C GLY A 95 22.35 -0.80 0.95
N ALA A 96 21.43 -0.09 0.31
CA ALA A 96 20.01 -0.47 0.29
C ALA A 96 19.75 -1.74 -0.54
N ASN A 97 20.51 -1.97 -1.61
CA ASN A 97 20.36 -3.16 -2.46
C ASN A 97 20.74 -4.47 -1.76
N SER A 98 21.65 -4.41 -0.78
CA SER A 98 22.01 -5.56 0.06
C SER A 98 20.80 -6.26 0.71
N GLN A 99 19.75 -5.50 1.01
CA GLN A 99 18.50 -6.02 1.57
C GLN A 99 17.82 -7.03 0.62
N ASN A 100 17.96 -6.85 -0.69
CA ASN A 100 17.38 -7.74 -1.69
C ASN A 100 18.10 -9.09 -1.73
N PHE A 101 19.42 -9.11 -1.54
CA PHE A 101 20.18 -10.36 -1.42
C PHE A 101 19.76 -11.18 -0.20
N ALA A 102 19.66 -10.54 0.97
CA ALA A 102 19.18 -11.19 2.17
C ALA A 102 17.72 -11.66 2.02
N ASN A 103 16.86 -10.84 1.40
CA ASN A 103 15.48 -11.21 1.12
C ASN A 103 15.39 -12.44 0.20
N THR A 104 16.07 -12.42 -0.94
CA THR A 104 16.04 -13.52 -1.91
C THR A 104 16.58 -14.81 -1.28
N ALA A 105 17.78 -14.77 -0.71
CA ALA A 105 18.43 -15.96 -0.17
C ALA A 105 17.62 -16.62 0.96
N ILE A 106 17.10 -15.81 1.89
CA ILE A 106 16.34 -16.32 3.04
C ILE A 106 14.96 -16.79 2.59
N LEU A 107 14.21 -15.97 1.83
CA LEU A 107 12.83 -16.31 1.48
C LEU A 107 12.74 -17.50 0.54
N VAL A 108 13.58 -17.54 -0.51
CA VAL A 108 13.57 -18.66 -1.46
C VAL A 108 13.92 -19.95 -0.73
N THR A 109 14.96 -19.95 0.11
CA THR A 109 15.36 -21.14 0.87
C THR A 109 14.28 -21.57 1.86
N CYS A 110 13.71 -20.63 2.61
CA CYS A 110 12.67 -20.89 3.60
C CYS A 110 11.38 -21.42 2.96
N VAL A 111 10.93 -20.85 1.83
CA VAL A 111 9.73 -21.32 1.13
C VAL A 111 9.92 -22.73 0.55
N ASN A 112 11.12 -23.03 0.04
CA ASN A 112 11.44 -24.37 -0.43
C ASN A 112 11.50 -25.40 0.70
N ASN A 113 11.95 -25.01 1.90
CA ASN A 113 12.01 -25.89 3.07
C ASN A 113 10.62 -26.14 3.70
N PHE A 114 9.69 -25.19 3.58
CA PHE A 114 8.36 -25.26 4.19
C PHE A 114 7.25 -24.93 3.16
N PRO A 115 7.00 -25.81 2.18
CA PRO A 115 6.13 -25.52 1.04
C PRO A 115 4.65 -25.34 1.42
N GLU A 116 4.17 -26.07 2.44
CA GLU A 116 2.78 -25.99 2.93
C GLU A 116 2.56 -24.80 3.88
N GLY A 117 3.54 -24.48 4.73
CA GLY A 117 3.51 -23.36 5.68
C GLY A 117 4.00 -22.01 5.12
N ARG A 118 4.31 -21.94 3.82
CA ARG A 118 5.00 -20.79 3.20
C ARG A 118 4.36 -19.44 3.47
N GLY A 119 3.03 -19.35 3.58
CA GLY A 119 2.34 -18.08 3.85
C GLY A 119 2.66 -17.51 5.23
N ILE A 120 2.57 -18.35 6.26
CA ILE A 120 2.88 -17.97 7.65
C ILE A 120 4.37 -17.64 7.78
N LEU A 121 5.22 -18.45 7.15
CA LEU A 121 6.67 -18.25 7.14
C LEU A 121 7.08 -16.95 6.46
N LEU A 122 6.55 -16.66 5.27
CA LEU A 122 6.79 -15.40 4.55
C LEU A 122 6.30 -14.21 5.38
N GLY A 123 5.13 -14.32 6.00
CA GLY A 123 4.57 -13.29 6.89
C GLY A 123 5.47 -13.00 8.10
N LEU A 124 5.95 -14.04 8.78
CA LEU A 124 6.89 -13.91 9.91
C LEU A 124 8.22 -13.29 9.46
N LEU A 125 8.82 -13.82 8.40
CA LEU A 125 10.12 -13.37 7.90
C LEU A 125 10.07 -11.90 7.45
N LYS A 126 9.05 -11.50 6.68
CA LYS A 126 8.85 -10.10 6.27
C LYS A 126 8.43 -9.22 7.45
N GLY A 127 7.66 -9.74 8.40
CA GLY A 127 7.33 -9.05 9.65
C GLY A 127 8.57 -8.67 10.45
N PHE A 128 9.55 -9.58 10.57
CA PHE A 128 10.85 -9.28 11.17
C PHE A 128 11.66 -8.26 10.37
N THR A 129 11.54 -8.24 9.04
CA THR A 129 12.10 -7.16 8.22
C THR A 129 11.44 -5.82 8.55
N GLY A 130 10.15 -5.74 8.81
CA GLY A 130 9.50 -4.49 9.27
C GLY A 130 9.89 -4.07 10.69
N LEU A 131 10.03 -5.05 11.59
CA LEU A 131 10.37 -4.82 13.00
C LEU A 131 11.85 -4.46 13.23
N SER A 132 12.71 -4.83 12.27
CA SER A 132 14.16 -4.62 12.29
C SER A 132 14.57 -3.17 12.59
N GLY A 133 13.83 -2.17 12.12
CA GLY A 133 14.16 -0.76 12.38
C GLY A 133 14.02 -0.38 13.85
N ALA A 134 12.97 -0.87 14.51
CA ALA A 134 12.77 -0.67 15.94
C ALA A 134 13.81 -1.43 16.77
N VAL A 135 14.08 -2.70 16.41
CA VAL A 135 15.13 -3.53 17.02
C VAL A 135 16.50 -2.85 16.93
N MET A 136 16.89 -2.40 15.73
CA MET A 136 18.15 -1.73 15.49
C MET A 136 18.27 -0.44 16.30
N THR A 137 17.18 0.32 16.42
CA THR A 137 17.14 1.54 17.23
C THR A 137 17.40 1.25 18.71
N GLN A 138 16.80 0.19 19.26
CA GLN A 138 17.00 -0.21 20.66
C GLN A 138 18.45 -0.65 20.92
N ILE A 139 19.03 -1.46 20.03
CA ILE A 139 20.43 -1.90 20.11
C ILE A 139 21.38 -0.69 19.98
N TYR A 140 21.08 0.22 19.07
CA TYR A 140 21.82 1.47 18.88
C TYR A 140 21.84 2.33 20.15
N LEU A 141 20.68 2.60 20.74
CA LEU A 141 20.57 3.42 21.95
C LEU A 141 21.31 2.79 23.13
N ALA A 142 21.36 1.46 23.21
CA ALA A 142 22.08 0.76 24.27
C ALA A 142 23.60 0.76 24.10
N ILE A 143 24.11 0.60 22.87
CA ILE A 143 25.56 0.49 22.59
C ILE A 143 26.20 1.89 22.44
N TYR A 144 25.55 2.77 21.68
CA TYR A 144 26.12 4.05 21.25
C TYR A 144 25.40 5.26 21.86
N GLY A 145 24.34 5.05 22.65
CA GLY A 145 23.54 6.15 23.17
C GLY A 145 22.88 6.92 22.02
N ASN A 146 23.06 8.24 21.98
CA ASN A 146 22.41 9.10 20.99
C ASN A 146 23.35 9.58 19.86
N ASP A 147 24.46 8.88 19.59
CA ASP A 147 25.34 9.20 18.46
C ASP A 147 24.85 8.59 17.13
N SER A 148 24.02 9.37 16.43
CA SER A 148 23.48 9.02 15.12
C SER A 148 24.52 8.67 14.04
N THR A 149 25.79 9.05 14.22
CA THR A 149 26.89 8.67 13.32
C THR A 149 27.24 7.20 13.49
N SER A 150 27.31 6.74 14.74
CA SER A 150 27.57 5.33 15.09
C SER A 150 26.42 4.39 14.70
N LEU A 151 25.21 4.91 14.52
CA LEU A 151 24.08 4.15 13.96
C LEU A 151 24.36 3.69 12.51
N ILE A 152 25.00 4.53 11.68
CA ILE A 152 25.35 4.17 10.30
C ILE A 152 26.34 3.00 10.31
N LEU A 153 27.31 3.04 11.23
CA LEU A 153 28.27 1.96 11.42
C LEU A 153 27.57 0.68 11.88
N LEU A 154 26.67 0.75 12.86
CA LEU A 154 25.86 -0.38 13.34
C LEU A 154 25.10 -1.08 12.19
N ILE A 155 24.48 -0.28 11.32
CA ILE A 155 23.78 -0.76 10.13
C ILE A 155 24.75 -1.42 9.13
N GLY A 156 25.98 -0.94 9.04
CA GLY A 156 27.01 -1.54 8.20
C GLY A 156 27.53 -2.88 8.70
N TRP A 157 27.80 -3.04 10.01
CA TRP A 157 28.46 -4.25 10.52
C TRP A 157 27.50 -5.31 11.07
N LEU A 158 26.43 -4.94 11.79
CA LEU A 158 25.58 -5.92 12.48
C LEU A 158 24.80 -6.83 11.51
N PRO A 159 24.13 -6.31 10.47
CA PRO A 159 23.47 -7.15 9.46
C PRO A 159 24.45 -8.05 8.72
N THR A 160 25.64 -7.52 8.41
CA THR A 160 26.75 -8.24 7.76
C THR A 160 27.22 -9.41 8.63
N ALA A 161 27.48 -9.16 9.91
CA ALA A 161 27.90 -10.19 10.86
C ALA A 161 26.85 -11.29 11.01
N LEU A 162 25.57 -10.92 11.13
CA LEU A 162 24.47 -11.89 11.19
C LEU A 162 24.40 -12.76 9.93
N CYS A 163 24.54 -12.17 8.75
CA CYS A 163 24.53 -12.94 7.51
C CYS A 163 25.73 -13.88 7.41
N ILE A 164 26.95 -13.44 7.76
CA ILE A 164 28.16 -14.28 7.74
C ILE A 164 28.08 -15.45 8.73
N VAL A 165 27.59 -15.21 9.94
CA VAL A 165 27.47 -16.26 10.98
C VAL A 165 26.49 -17.35 10.55
N PHE A 166 25.36 -16.98 9.92
CA PHE A 166 24.29 -17.92 9.58
C PHE A 166 24.27 -18.38 8.11
N MET A 167 25.18 -17.91 7.25
CA MET A 167 25.10 -18.20 5.80
C MET A 167 25.18 -19.68 5.46
N PHE A 168 25.92 -20.49 6.22
CA PHE A 168 26.00 -21.95 6.02
C PHE A 168 24.85 -22.71 6.68
N THR A 169 24.13 -22.09 7.62
CA THR A 169 22.94 -22.67 8.25
C THR A 169 21.74 -22.58 7.30
N ILE A 170 21.65 -21.51 6.50
CA ILE A 170 20.54 -21.27 5.57
C ILE A 170 20.79 -22.04 4.27
N ARG A 171 20.23 -23.25 4.21
CA ARG A 171 20.34 -24.15 3.05
C ARG A 171 19.00 -24.83 2.76
N MET A 172 18.83 -25.25 1.51
CA MET A 172 17.69 -26.07 1.13
C MET A 172 17.82 -27.46 1.76
N ILE A 173 16.75 -27.93 2.41
CA ILE A 173 16.67 -29.23 3.06
C ILE A 173 15.48 -29.98 2.45
N LYS A 174 15.71 -31.20 1.95
CA LYS A 174 14.65 -32.10 1.51
C LYS A 174 14.13 -32.87 2.72
N THR A 175 13.03 -32.44 3.32
CA THR A 175 12.43 -33.11 4.48
C THR A 175 10.94 -33.34 4.30
N ALA A 176 10.46 -34.50 4.74
CA ALA A 176 9.04 -34.81 4.80
C ALA A 176 8.33 -33.97 5.88
N ARG A 177 7.03 -33.73 5.67
CA ARG A 177 6.18 -32.90 6.53
C ARG A 177 6.25 -33.29 8.00
N GLN A 178 6.42 -32.30 8.88
CA GLN A 178 6.29 -32.50 10.32
C GLN A 178 4.85 -32.25 10.78
N PRO A 179 4.21 -33.15 11.55
CA PRO A 179 2.81 -33.01 11.95
C PRO A 179 2.53 -31.83 12.90
N ASN A 180 3.55 -31.30 13.60
CA ASN A 180 3.39 -30.22 14.59
C ASN A 180 3.93 -28.85 14.12
N GLU A 181 4.22 -28.69 12.83
CA GLU A 181 4.87 -27.52 12.24
C GLU A 181 4.10 -26.20 12.48
N ILE A 182 2.76 -26.23 12.30
CA ILE A 182 1.89 -25.05 12.49
C ILE A 182 1.95 -24.53 13.92
N ARG A 183 1.99 -25.43 14.92
CA ARG A 183 2.06 -25.05 16.33
C ARG A 183 3.38 -24.33 16.65
N VAL A 184 4.48 -24.75 16.02
CA VAL A 184 5.78 -24.08 16.15
C VAL A 184 5.71 -22.68 15.53
N PHE A 185 5.08 -22.52 14.36
CA PHE A 185 4.88 -21.18 13.77
C PHE A 185 4.05 -20.25 14.65
N TYR A 186 3.01 -20.73 15.33
CA TYR A 186 2.26 -19.91 16.29
C TYR A 186 3.12 -19.45 17.46
N ASN A 187 4.00 -20.32 18.00
CA ASN A 187 4.93 -19.91 19.05
C ASN A 187 5.88 -18.81 18.56
N TYR A 188 6.40 -18.92 17.33
CA TYR A 188 7.22 -17.87 16.71
C TYR A 188 6.44 -16.56 16.54
N LEU A 189 5.17 -16.65 16.15
CA LEU A 189 4.27 -15.50 16.01
C LEU A 189 4.04 -14.80 17.35
N TYR A 190 3.78 -15.54 18.43
CA TYR A 190 3.59 -14.94 19.76
C TYR A 190 4.83 -14.17 20.21
N VAL A 191 6.02 -14.73 20.02
CA VAL A 191 7.28 -14.05 20.33
C VAL A 191 7.44 -12.78 19.48
N ALA A 192 7.15 -12.85 18.18
CA ALA A 192 7.23 -11.69 17.29
C ALA A 192 6.25 -10.56 17.69
N VAL A 193 5.02 -10.90 18.09
CA VAL A 193 4.02 -9.93 18.56
C VAL A 193 4.46 -9.28 19.88
N ILE A 194 4.97 -10.07 20.84
CA ILE A 194 5.50 -9.54 22.10
C ILE A 194 6.67 -8.59 21.83
N LEU A 195 7.60 -8.97 20.96
CA LEU A 195 8.72 -8.12 20.56
C LEU A 195 8.26 -6.81 19.91
N ALA A 196 7.24 -6.87 19.04
CA ALA A 196 6.69 -5.70 18.38
C ALA A 196 6.00 -4.75 19.37
N LEU A 197 5.14 -5.27 20.26
CA LEU A 197 4.46 -4.47 21.28
C LEU A 197 5.46 -3.85 22.25
N PHE A 198 6.43 -4.63 22.73
CA PHE A 198 7.49 -4.12 23.60
C PHE A 198 8.28 -2.99 22.92
N SER A 199 8.75 -3.22 21.69
CA SER A 199 9.54 -2.23 20.95
C SER A 199 8.74 -0.95 20.68
N MET A 200 7.44 -1.07 20.38
CA MET A 200 6.54 0.07 20.19
C MET A 200 6.38 0.87 21.50
N ILE A 201 6.10 0.20 22.61
CA ILE A 201 5.96 0.84 23.93
C ILE A 201 7.25 1.58 24.27
N MET A 202 8.40 0.91 24.20
CA MET A 202 9.70 1.53 24.52
C MET A 202 9.99 2.74 23.63
N THR A 203 9.77 2.64 22.32
CA THR A 203 9.98 3.77 21.39
C THR A 203 9.11 4.99 21.73
N VAL A 204 7.90 4.78 22.26
CA VAL A 204 7.02 5.88 22.70
C VAL A 204 7.51 6.46 24.03
N PHE A 205 7.83 5.61 25.01
CA PHE A 205 8.32 6.04 26.32
C PHE A 205 9.64 6.82 26.22
N GLU A 206 10.58 6.36 25.40
CA GLU A 206 11.87 7.03 25.17
C GLU A 206 11.75 8.42 24.52
N LYS A 207 10.60 8.72 23.88
CA LYS A 207 10.31 10.05 23.33
C LYS A 207 9.68 11.00 24.34
N GLN A 208 9.06 10.46 25.38
CA GLN A 208 8.37 11.23 26.41
C GLN A 208 9.22 11.45 27.66
N VAL A 209 10.13 10.52 27.96
CA VAL A 209 10.96 10.50 29.17
C VAL A 209 12.42 10.30 28.78
N SER A 210 13.33 11.11 29.34
CA SER A 210 14.77 10.91 29.20
C SER A 210 15.22 9.71 30.02
N PHE A 211 15.75 8.68 29.36
CA PHE A 211 16.21 7.46 30.02
C PHE A 211 17.67 7.59 30.50
N LEU A 212 17.97 6.94 31.63
CA LEU A 212 19.36 6.68 32.00
C LEU A 212 19.98 5.62 31.08
N PRO A 213 21.31 5.61 30.87
CA PRO A 213 22.00 4.60 30.05
C PRO A 213 21.70 3.15 30.45
N VAL A 214 21.45 2.89 31.74
CA VAL A 214 21.07 1.56 32.25
C VAL A 214 19.70 1.13 31.71
N ALA A 215 18.75 2.05 31.59
CA ALA A 215 17.41 1.76 31.08
C ALA A 215 17.44 1.41 29.58
N TYR A 216 18.26 2.11 28.79
CA TYR A 216 18.50 1.74 27.39
C TYR A 216 19.11 0.34 27.27
N ARG A 217 20.13 0.02 28.07
CA ARG A 217 20.70 -1.34 28.11
C ARG A 217 19.71 -2.40 28.55
N GLY A 218 18.85 -2.10 29.53
CA GLY A 218 17.77 -2.98 29.95
C GLY A 218 16.77 -3.26 28.82
N SER A 219 16.32 -2.22 28.11
CA SER A 219 15.40 -2.35 26.97
C SER A 219 15.98 -3.20 25.83
N ALA A 220 17.23 -2.95 25.44
CA ALA A 220 17.92 -3.73 24.42
C ALA A 220 18.17 -5.17 24.86
N SER A 221 18.45 -5.41 26.15
CA SER A 221 18.61 -6.77 26.68
C SER A 221 17.33 -7.59 26.53
N ILE A 222 16.17 -6.98 26.82
CA ILE A 222 14.86 -7.63 26.63
C ILE A 222 14.61 -7.91 25.14
N VAL A 223 14.90 -6.96 24.24
CA VAL A 223 14.80 -7.15 22.78
C VAL A 223 15.69 -8.31 22.32
N CYS A 224 16.94 -8.38 22.78
CA CYS A 224 17.87 -9.46 22.46
C CYS A 224 17.37 -10.82 22.99
N ILE A 225 16.85 -10.88 24.22
CA ILE A 225 16.27 -12.11 24.79
C ILE A 225 15.08 -12.58 23.94
N LEU A 226 14.17 -11.67 23.58
CA LEU A 226 13.02 -11.99 22.73
C LEU A 226 13.42 -12.42 21.31
N LEU A 227 14.50 -11.87 20.75
CA LEU A 227 15.05 -12.31 19.47
C LEU A 227 15.71 -13.69 19.52
N LEU A 228 16.27 -14.08 20.67
CA LEU A 228 16.92 -15.38 20.86
C LEU A 228 15.93 -16.47 21.31
N LEU A 229 14.77 -16.11 21.85
CA LEU A 229 13.74 -17.05 22.31
C LEU A 229 13.27 -18.05 21.21
N PRO A 230 13.12 -17.68 19.93
CA PRO A 230 12.80 -18.63 18.85
C PRO A 230 13.86 -19.71 18.66
N LEU A 231 15.14 -19.44 18.97
CA LEU A 231 16.20 -20.45 18.93
C LEU A 231 15.94 -21.53 19.98
N GLY A 232 15.54 -21.16 21.20
CA GLY A 232 15.16 -22.13 22.23
C GLY A 232 13.96 -22.99 21.82
N ILE A 233 12.97 -22.39 21.14
CA ILE A 233 11.83 -23.14 20.57
C ILE A 233 12.31 -24.13 19.50
N ALA A 234 13.22 -23.71 18.61
CA ALA A 234 13.80 -24.58 17.58
C ALA A 234 14.56 -25.77 18.19
N VAL A 235 15.46 -25.51 19.13
CA VAL A 235 16.27 -26.55 19.80
C VAL A 235 15.38 -27.56 20.52
N ASN A 236 14.38 -27.09 21.26
CA ASN A 236 13.44 -27.97 21.95
C ASN A 236 12.62 -28.83 20.98
N GLN A 237 12.24 -28.28 19.83
CA GLN A 237 11.51 -29.03 18.81
C GLN A 237 12.40 -30.08 18.15
N GLU A 238 13.65 -29.74 17.83
CA GLU A 238 14.61 -30.66 17.22
C GLU A 238 14.98 -31.80 18.18
N LEU A 239 15.18 -31.50 19.47
CA LEU A 239 15.42 -32.52 20.50
C LEU A 239 14.23 -33.48 20.65
N LYS A 240 12.99 -32.98 20.55
CA LYS A 240 11.78 -33.83 20.59
C LYS A 240 11.69 -34.75 19.37
N LEU A 241 12.01 -34.25 18.18
CA LEU A 241 12.02 -35.03 16.96
C LEU A 241 13.12 -36.09 16.98
N TRP A 242 14.31 -35.73 17.46
CA TRP A 242 15.42 -36.65 17.61
C TRP A 242 15.08 -37.81 18.56
N ARG A 243 14.45 -37.53 19.72
CA ARG A 243 13.98 -38.58 20.65
C ARG A 243 12.94 -39.49 20.00
N LYS A 244 11.94 -38.92 19.33
CA LYS A 244 10.87 -39.70 18.67
C LYS A 244 11.41 -40.59 17.54
N ASN A 245 12.36 -40.10 16.76
CA ASN A 245 13.00 -40.90 15.71
C ASN A 245 13.84 -42.04 16.30
N ASN A 246 14.55 -41.80 17.41
CA ASN A 246 15.29 -42.87 18.10
C ASN A 246 14.35 -43.93 18.69
N GLU A 247 13.16 -43.55 19.18
CA GLU A 247 12.13 -44.50 19.66
C GLU A 247 11.56 -45.35 18.51
N LEU A 248 11.34 -44.77 17.33
CA LEU A 248 10.81 -45.46 16.14
C LEU A 248 11.80 -46.45 15.52
N VAL A 249 13.11 -46.18 15.58
CA VAL A 249 14.16 -47.06 15.05
C VAL A 249 14.34 -48.31 15.93
N ILE A 250 13.96 -48.25 17.20
CA ILE A 250 14.09 -49.38 18.16
C ILE A 250 12.82 -50.27 18.16
N GLY A 251 11.70 -49.82 17.57
CA GLY A 251 10.39 -50.47 17.64
C GLY A 251 9.82 -51.07 16.34
N SER A 252 10.47 -52.12 15.79
CA SER A 252 9.90 -53.18 14.90
C SER A 252 9.33 -52.85 13.48
N PRO A 253 9.38 -53.82 12.52
CA PRO A 253 9.10 -53.62 11.10
C PRO A 253 7.61 -53.78 10.77
N VAL A 254 7.02 -52.86 10.02
CA VAL A 254 5.60 -52.93 9.63
C VAL A 254 5.47 -53.41 8.17
N VAL A 255 4.91 -54.61 8.02
CA VAL A 255 4.45 -55.21 6.76
C VAL A 255 3.21 -54.44 6.28
N VAL A 256 3.27 -53.83 5.09
CA VAL A 256 2.13 -53.17 4.45
C VAL A 256 1.32 -54.21 3.68
N LYS A 257 0.09 -54.51 4.13
CA LYS A 257 -0.94 -55.18 3.32
C LYS A 257 -1.64 -54.12 2.46
N VAL A 258 -1.65 -54.33 1.15
CA VAL A 258 -2.40 -53.54 0.17
C VAL A 258 -3.76 -54.21 -0.02
N GLU A 259 -4.84 -53.50 0.30
CA GLU A 259 -6.21 -53.93 0.03
C GLU A 259 -6.80 -52.96 -1.01
N SER A 260 -7.18 -53.50 -2.17
CA SER A 260 -7.70 -52.76 -3.32
C SER A 260 -9.18 -52.43 -3.14
N LEU A 261 -9.54 -51.15 -3.25
CA LEU A 261 -10.93 -50.67 -3.24
C LEU A 261 -11.60 -50.80 -4.63
N PRO A 262 -12.92 -51.13 -4.71
CA PRO A 262 -13.62 -51.31 -5.98
C PRO A 262 -14.10 -49.99 -6.61
N ALA A 263 -14.22 -50.02 -7.94
CA ALA A 263 -14.57 -48.89 -8.81
C ALA A 263 -16.02 -48.40 -8.59
N VAL A 264 -16.18 -47.08 -8.45
CA VAL A 264 -17.47 -46.40 -8.39
C VAL A 264 -17.84 -45.90 -9.80
N THR A 265 -18.95 -46.39 -10.34
CA THR A 265 -19.60 -45.87 -11.56
C THR A 265 -20.34 -44.56 -11.26
N LEU A 266 -20.09 -43.52 -12.07
CA LEU A 266 -20.80 -42.24 -12.04
C LEU A 266 -22.12 -42.33 -12.84
N PRO A 267 -23.22 -41.70 -12.39
CA PRO A 267 -24.47 -41.63 -13.14
C PRO A 267 -24.44 -40.55 -14.24
N GLU A 268 -25.01 -40.88 -15.40
CA GLU A 268 -25.26 -39.99 -16.53
C GLU A 268 -26.28 -38.90 -16.20
N PHE A 269 -26.04 -37.66 -16.65
CA PHE A 269 -27.03 -36.57 -16.63
C PHE A 269 -27.56 -36.32 -18.05
N PRO A 270 -28.89 -36.19 -18.24
CA PRO A 270 -29.46 -35.92 -19.55
C PRO A 270 -29.39 -34.43 -19.90
N GLY A 271 -28.85 -34.14 -21.08
CA GLY A 271 -29.48 -33.34 -22.13
C GLY A 271 -29.90 -31.88 -21.88
N LYS A 272 -29.18 -30.98 -22.57
CA LYS A 272 -29.63 -29.70 -23.19
C LYS A 272 -30.29 -28.65 -22.28
N PHE A 273 -29.52 -27.60 -21.96
CA PHE A 273 -30.08 -26.30 -21.59
C PHE A 273 -30.37 -25.49 -22.86
N GLU A 274 -31.66 -25.24 -23.10
CA GLU A 274 -32.14 -24.25 -24.05
C GLU A 274 -31.67 -22.85 -23.62
N ILE A 275 -31.10 -22.10 -24.56
CA ILE A 275 -30.81 -20.68 -24.39
C ILE A 275 -32.11 -19.94 -24.72
N GLU A 276 -32.86 -19.54 -23.69
CA GLU A 276 -33.95 -18.58 -23.85
C GLU A 276 -33.35 -17.22 -24.26
N GLU A 277 -33.53 -16.83 -25.53
CA GLU A 277 -33.37 -15.44 -25.97
C GLU A 277 -34.42 -14.57 -25.26
N LYS A 278 -34.00 -13.72 -24.33
CA LYS A 278 -34.88 -12.71 -23.73
C LYS A 278 -34.93 -11.43 -24.56
N PRO A 279 -36.13 -10.85 -24.75
CA PRO A 279 -36.37 -9.73 -25.65
C PRO A 279 -35.86 -8.41 -25.09
N ASN A 280 -35.69 -7.46 -26.02
CA ASN A 280 -35.29 -6.04 -26.02
C ASN A 280 -35.61 -5.11 -24.80
N GLY A 281 -35.64 -5.60 -23.56
CA GLY A 281 -35.80 -4.82 -22.33
C GLY A 281 -34.47 -4.42 -21.71
N SER A 282 -34.46 -3.37 -20.89
CA SER A 282 -33.26 -3.05 -20.10
C SER A 282 -32.94 -4.19 -19.13
N PRO A 283 -31.66 -4.61 -19.00
CA PRO A 283 -31.24 -5.63 -18.06
C PRO A 283 -31.71 -5.30 -16.65
N LYS A 284 -32.04 -6.33 -15.89
CA LYS A 284 -32.36 -6.15 -14.46
C LYS A 284 -31.07 -5.82 -13.71
N ARG A 285 -31.18 -5.17 -12.54
CA ARG A 285 -30.03 -4.93 -11.66
C ARG A 285 -29.35 -6.26 -11.33
N GLY A 286 -28.02 -6.31 -11.45
CA GLY A 286 -27.23 -7.55 -11.30
C GLY A 286 -27.01 -8.33 -12.58
N GLU A 287 -27.66 -7.98 -13.70
CA GLU A 287 -27.32 -8.50 -15.02
C GLU A 287 -26.25 -7.62 -15.69
N ASP A 288 -25.51 -8.19 -16.65
CA ASP A 288 -24.47 -7.46 -17.36
C ASP A 288 -25.07 -6.39 -18.27
N HIS A 289 -24.88 -5.12 -17.91
CA HIS A 289 -25.35 -4.00 -18.70
C HIS A 289 -24.40 -3.67 -19.85
N GLY A 290 -24.96 -3.22 -20.97
CA GLY A 290 -24.18 -2.56 -22.01
C GLY A 290 -23.57 -1.24 -21.52
N ILE A 291 -22.41 -0.85 -22.04
CA ILE A 291 -21.69 0.36 -21.59
C ILE A 291 -22.57 1.62 -21.66
N LEU A 292 -23.18 1.88 -22.83
CA LEU A 292 -24.03 3.06 -23.03
C LEU A 292 -25.26 3.03 -22.11
N GLN A 293 -25.85 1.85 -21.94
CA GLN A 293 -27.02 1.67 -21.09
C GLN A 293 -26.71 1.94 -19.61
N ALA A 294 -25.59 1.43 -19.11
CA ALA A 294 -25.16 1.68 -17.74
C ALA A 294 -24.81 3.15 -17.52
N ILE A 295 -24.07 3.77 -18.44
CA ILE A 295 -23.65 5.19 -18.36
C ILE A 295 -24.86 6.13 -18.31
N PHE A 296 -25.87 5.90 -19.15
CA PHE A 296 -27.08 6.72 -19.20
C PHE A 296 -28.19 6.25 -18.24
N SER A 297 -27.89 5.30 -17.35
CA SER A 297 -28.86 4.86 -16.34
C SER A 297 -29.03 5.89 -15.22
N PHE A 298 -30.24 5.96 -14.68
CA PHE A 298 -30.53 6.83 -13.54
C PHE A 298 -29.75 6.42 -12.28
N ASP A 299 -29.48 5.13 -12.11
CA ASP A 299 -28.71 4.63 -10.96
C ASP A 299 -27.24 5.07 -11.06
N MET A 300 -26.66 5.09 -12.26
CA MET A 300 -25.31 5.64 -12.50
C MET A 300 -25.27 7.15 -12.26
N LEU A 301 -26.30 7.89 -12.67
CA LEU A 301 -26.40 9.33 -12.37
C LEU A 301 -26.38 9.59 -10.86
N LEU A 302 -27.14 8.83 -10.07
CA LEU A 302 -27.12 8.96 -8.61
C LEU A 302 -25.75 8.61 -8.00
N ILE A 303 -25.09 7.59 -8.54
CA ILE A 303 -23.72 7.23 -8.15
C ILE A 303 -22.72 8.35 -8.49
N LEU A 304 -22.83 8.98 -9.66
CA LEU A 304 -22.00 10.13 -10.04
C LEU A 304 -22.23 11.33 -9.13
N VAL A 305 -23.49 11.63 -8.77
CA VAL A 305 -23.82 12.70 -7.82
C VAL A 305 -23.21 12.40 -6.44
N SER A 306 -23.38 11.18 -5.94
CA SER A 306 -22.75 10.73 -4.68
C SER A 306 -21.22 10.89 -4.74
N THR A 307 -20.61 10.46 -5.83
CA THR A 307 -19.15 10.51 -6.03
C THR A 307 -18.65 11.95 -6.10
N PHE A 308 -19.32 12.83 -6.84
CA PHE A 308 -19.01 14.26 -6.93
C PHE A 308 -19.10 14.91 -5.54
N CYS A 309 -20.19 14.68 -4.81
CA CYS A 309 -20.44 15.27 -3.51
C CYS A 309 -19.54 14.70 -2.40
N GLY A 310 -19.22 13.41 -2.43
CA GLY A 310 -18.48 12.74 -1.37
C GLY A 310 -16.98 12.65 -1.64
N LEU A 311 -16.56 12.07 -2.76
CA LEU A 311 -15.14 11.94 -3.06
C LEU A 311 -14.53 13.30 -3.39
N GLY A 312 -15.23 14.17 -4.13
CA GLY A 312 -14.74 15.51 -4.45
C GLY A 312 -14.50 16.40 -3.22
N THR A 313 -15.41 16.36 -2.24
CA THR A 313 -15.27 17.14 -0.99
C THR A 313 -14.20 16.55 -0.06
N ASN A 314 -14.14 15.22 0.08
CA ASN A 314 -13.08 14.58 0.87
C ASN A 314 -11.69 14.76 0.24
N LEU A 315 -11.57 14.73 -1.10
CA LEU A 315 -10.31 15.05 -1.80
C LEU A 315 -9.87 16.48 -1.52
N THR A 316 -10.81 17.43 -1.51
CA THR A 316 -10.52 18.82 -1.13
C THR A 316 -9.93 18.91 0.28
N ALA A 317 -10.49 18.15 1.23
CA ALA A 317 -9.98 18.05 2.58
C ALA A 317 -8.59 17.41 2.66
N MET A 318 -8.40 16.30 1.94
CA MET A 318 -7.14 15.58 1.90
C MET A 318 -6.03 16.46 1.31
N ASP A 319 -6.24 17.02 0.11
CA ASP A 319 -5.23 17.79 -0.64
C ASP A 319 -4.76 19.05 0.07
N ASN A 320 -5.60 19.64 0.93
CA ASN A 320 -5.29 20.88 1.67
C ASN A 320 -4.95 20.64 3.14
N ILE A 321 -4.93 19.40 3.66
CA ILE A 321 -4.78 19.16 5.11
C ILE A 321 -3.49 19.75 5.71
N GLY A 322 -2.41 19.77 4.91
CA GLY A 322 -1.15 20.37 5.31
C GLY A 322 -1.28 21.88 5.47
N GLN A 323 -1.94 22.53 4.52
CA GLN A 323 -2.20 23.96 4.49
C GLN A 323 -3.25 24.39 5.53
N ILE A 324 -4.25 23.55 5.81
CA ILE A 324 -5.24 23.75 6.88
C ILE A 324 -4.53 23.77 8.23
N GLY A 325 -3.66 22.79 8.48
CA GLY A 325 -2.88 22.76 9.71
C GLY A 325 -1.94 23.97 9.82
N GLU A 326 -1.31 24.38 8.73
CA GLU A 326 -0.45 25.56 8.70
C GLU A 326 -1.22 26.87 8.94
N SER A 327 -2.40 27.05 8.34
CA SER A 327 -3.22 28.25 8.58
C SER A 327 -3.68 28.39 10.03
N LEU A 328 -3.81 27.27 10.75
CA LEU A 328 -4.17 27.23 12.17
C LEU A 328 -2.94 27.33 13.09
N GLY A 329 -1.73 27.48 12.55
CA GLY A 329 -0.50 27.65 13.32
C GLY A 329 0.12 26.35 13.84
N TYR A 330 -0.28 25.17 13.32
CA TYR A 330 0.33 23.91 13.74
C TYR A 330 1.79 23.76 13.24
N PRO A 331 2.70 23.18 14.04
CA PRO A 331 4.04 22.85 13.58
C PRO A 331 4.05 21.84 12.42
N THR A 332 5.07 21.89 11.56
CA THR A 332 5.23 20.97 10.42
C THR A 332 5.22 19.49 10.81
N ARG A 333 5.70 19.18 12.02
CA ARG A 333 5.66 17.81 12.57
C ARG A 333 4.22 17.35 12.79
N THR A 334 3.36 18.23 13.28
CA THR A 334 1.94 17.96 13.54
C THR A 334 1.15 17.85 12.24
N THR A 335 1.42 18.72 11.26
CA THR A 335 0.77 18.63 9.93
C THR A 335 1.14 17.34 9.20
N SER A 336 2.37 16.85 9.33
CA SER A 336 2.79 15.53 8.82
C SER A 336 2.04 14.37 9.50
N THR A 337 1.71 14.51 10.79
CA THR A 337 0.87 13.54 11.50
C THR A 337 -0.54 13.49 10.93
N PHE A 338 -1.14 14.63 10.55
CA PHE A 338 -2.47 14.66 9.92
C PHE A 338 -2.51 13.88 8.59
N VAL A 339 -1.51 14.09 7.73
CA VAL A 339 -1.36 13.36 6.46
C VAL A 339 -1.21 11.85 6.70
N SER A 340 -0.45 11.47 7.73
CA SER A 340 -0.26 10.07 8.11
C SER A 340 -1.57 9.44 8.62
N LEU A 341 -2.31 10.16 9.46
CA LEU A 341 -3.60 9.72 9.98
C LEU A 341 -4.62 9.54 8.85
N LEU A 342 -4.72 10.49 7.92
CA LEU A 342 -5.59 10.36 6.75
C LEU A 342 -5.30 9.09 5.94
N SER A 343 -4.02 8.76 5.74
CA SER A 343 -3.61 7.58 4.99
C SER A 343 -3.96 6.27 5.72
N ILE A 344 -3.69 6.20 7.02
CA ILE A 344 -4.04 5.03 7.86
C ILE A 344 -5.55 4.82 7.88
N TRP A 345 -6.31 5.89 8.11
CA TRP A 345 -7.76 5.79 8.22
C TRP A 345 -8.45 5.59 6.87
N ASN A 346 -7.87 6.05 5.76
CA ASN A 346 -8.28 5.64 4.41
C ASN A 346 -8.17 4.12 4.23
N PHE A 347 -7.03 3.52 4.61
CA PHE A 347 -6.91 2.07 4.61
C PHE A 347 -7.95 1.39 5.51
N CYS A 348 -8.11 1.85 6.76
CA CYS A 348 -9.10 1.31 7.69
C CYS A 348 -10.53 1.42 7.15
N GLY A 349 -10.89 2.54 6.51
CA GLY A 349 -12.19 2.76 5.88
C GLY A 349 -12.44 1.79 4.74
N ARG A 350 -11.43 1.53 3.88
CA ARG A 350 -11.54 0.56 2.79
C ARG A 350 -11.78 -0.86 3.30
N VAL A 351 -11.00 -1.27 4.30
CA VAL A 351 -11.14 -2.59 4.95
C VAL A 351 -12.49 -2.70 5.62
N PHE A 352 -12.85 -1.71 6.46
CA PHE A 352 -14.13 -1.69 7.16
C PHE A 352 -15.29 -1.80 6.18
N ALA A 353 -15.34 -0.93 5.17
CA ALA A 353 -16.40 -0.96 4.18
C ALA A 353 -16.46 -2.31 3.47
N GLY A 354 -15.32 -2.87 3.05
CA GLY A 354 -15.27 -4.17 2.38
C GLY A 354 -15.89 -5.29 3.21
N PHE A 355 -15.46 -5.47 4.46
CA PHE A 355 -15.95 -6.57 5.31
C PHE A 355 -17.33 -6.31 5.91
N VAL A 356 -17.58 -5.10 6.42
CA VAL A 356 -18.84 -4.80 7.12
C VAL A 356 -20.00 -4.72 6.15
N SER A 357 -19.80 -4.23 4.93
CA SER A 357 -20.89 -4.21 3.94
C SER A 357 -21.35 -5.61 3.53
N GLU A 358 -20.46 -6.60 3.47
CA GLU A 358 -20.85 -8.01 3.29
C GLU A 358 -21.71 -8.50 4.45
N ILE A 359 -21.27 -8.28 5.69
CA ILE A 359 -21.99 -8.72 6.89
C ILE A 359 -23.38 -8.07 6.96
N LEU A 360 -23.48 -6.78 6.61
CA LEU A 360 -24.75 -6.05 6.66
C LEU A 360 -25.74 -6.51 5.59
N ILE A 361 -25.27 -6.91 4.41
CA ILE A 361 -26.13 -7.50 3.38
C ILE A 361 -26.54 -8.92 3.77
N GLU A 362 -25.59 -9.78 4.14
CA GLU A 362 -25.85 -11.19 4.39
C GLU A 362 -26.76 -11.38 5.63
N LYS A 363 -26.48 -10.64 6.71
CA LYS A 363 -27.19 -10.80 7.98
C LYS A 363 -28.44 -9.92 8.08
N TYR A 364 -28.39 -8.70 7.56
CA TYR A 364 -29.44 -7.70 7.78
C TYR A 364 -30.13 -7.21 6.49
N ARG A 365 -29.72 -7.71 5.31
CA ARG A 365 -30.25 -7.30 3.99
C ARG A 365 -30.24 -5.78 3.77
N LEU A 366 -29.27 -5.10 4.39
CA LEU A 366 -29.16 -3.65 4.26
C LEU A 366 -28.48 -3.30 2.93
N PRO A 367 -29.06 -2.37 2.14
CA PRO A 367 -28.48 -1.98 0.85
C PRO A 367 -27.16 -1.21 1.05
N ARG A 368 -26.10 -1.56 0.31
CA ARG A 368 -24.80 -0.84 0.37
C ARG A 368 -24.91 0.68 0.15
N PRO A 369 -25.81 1.20 -0.72
CA PRO A 369 -26.04 2.64 -0.80
C PRO A 369 -26.39 3.31 0.54
N LEU A 370 -26.98 2.59 1.50
CA LEU A 370 -27.28 3.14 2.83
C LEU A 370 -26.00 3.37 3.63
N MET A 371 -24.99 2.53 3.43
CA MET A 371 -23.67 2.75 4.00
C MET A 371 -22.99 3.96 3.36
N ILE A 372 -23.12 4.17 2.04
CA ILE A 372 -22.60 5.39 1.39
C ILE A 372 -23.27 6.63 1.98
N ALA A 373 -24.60 6.63 2.13
CA ALA A 373 -25.32 7.74 2.75
C ALA A 373 -24.82 8.02 4.19
N SER A 374 -24.58 6.95 4.97
CA SER A 374 -24.03 7.07 6.34
C SER A 374 -22.60 7.61 6.34
N VAL A 375 -21.76 7.18 5.40
CA VAL A 375 -20.39 7.67 5.21
C VAL A 375 -20.37 9.15 4.80
N LEU A 376 -21.27 9.58 3.92
CA LEU A 376 -21.42 10.99 3.53
C LEU A 376 -21.90 11.87 4.69
N ALA A 377 -22.85 11.37 5.49
CA ALA A 377 -23.29 12.06 6.70
C ALA A 377 -22.15 12.21 7.71
N MET A 378 -21.33 11.16 7.90
CA MET A 378 -20.15 11.23 8.74
C MET A 378 -19.06 12.15 8.17
N SER A 379 -18.86 12.17 6.85
CA SER A 379 -17.94 13.10 6.16
C SER A 379 -18.35 14.56 6.38
N THR A 380 -19.66 14.85 6.44
CA THR A 380 -20.19 16.17 6.80
C THR A 380 -19.67 16.62 8.17
N VAL A 381 -19.69 15.73 9.17
CA VAL A 381 -19.12 16.02 10.50
C VAL A 381 -17.63 16.32 10.42
N GLY A 382 -16.88 15.53 9.64
CA GLY A 382 -15.45 15.76 9.39
C GLY A 382 -15.16 17.14 8.79
N HIS A 383 -15.95 17.58 7.81
CA HIS A 383 -15.82 18.91 7.21
C HIS A 383 -16.20 20.03 8.18
N LEU A 384 -17.24 19.86 8.99
CA LEU A 384 -17.62 20.85 10.01
C LEU A 384 -16.55 21.02 11.09
N LEU A 385 -15.86 19.94 11.48
CA LEU A 385 -14.72 20.01 12.40
C LEU A 385 -13.54 20.82 11.84
N ILE A 386 -13.37 20.85 10.51
CA ILE A 386 -12.37 21.70 9.84
C ILE A 386 -12.86 23.15 9.76
N ALA A 387 -14.14 23.37 9.48
CA ALA A 387 -14.73 24.71 9.40
C ALA A 387 -14.76 25.45 10.76
N PHE A 388 -14.96 24.70 11.84
CA PHE A 388 -15.07 25.21 13.21
C PHE A 388 -14.03 24.54 14.13
N PRO A 389 -12.74 24.86 13.97
CA PRO A 389 -11.68 24.15 14.66
C PRO A 389 -11.59 24.55 16.14
N PHE A 390 -11.56 23.55 17.02
CA PHE A 390 -11.18 23.65 18.43
C PHE A 390 -9.92 22.81 18.70
N GLY A 391 -9.36 22.85 19.91
CA GLY A 391 -8.16 22.08 20.26
C GLY A 391 -8.30 20.58 19.95
N GLY A 392 -7.51 20.08 18.99
CA GLY A 392 -7.54 18.67 18.58
C GLY A 392 -8.55 18.31 17.49
N SER A 393 -9.44 19.22 17.09
CA SER A 393 -10.47 18.99 16.06
C SER A 393 -9.90 18.48 14.73
N VAL A 394 -8.77 19.04 14.26
CA VAL A 394 -8.14 18.65 12.99
C VAL A 394 -7.57 17.22 13.03
N TYR A 395 -7.16 16.71 14.21
CA TYR A 395 -6.80 15.30 14.36
C TYR A 395 -8.01 14.41 14.11
N VAL A 396 -9.13 14.72 14.77
CA VAL A 396 -10.38 13.98 14.62
C VAL A 396 -10.91 14.07 13.20
N ALA A 397 -10.86 15.26 12.59
CA ALA A 397 -11.24 15.45 11.20
C ALA A 397 -10.38 14.61 10.24
N SER A 398 -9.06 14.53 10.47
CA SER A 398 -8.15 13.69 9.67
C SER A 398 -8.52 12.21 9.74
N VAL A 399 -8.94 11.72 10.92
CA VAL A 399 -9.44 10.35 11.10
C VAL A 399 -10.74 10.13 10.31
N ILE A 400 -11.72 11.02 10.51
CA ILE A 400 -13.06 10.90 9.92
C ILE A 400 -13.00 11.00 8.40
N VAL A 401 -12.36 12.04 7.86
CA VAL A 401 -12.25 12.28 6.41
C VAL A 401 -11.51 11.12 5.74
N GLY A 402 -10.41 10.65 6.34
CA GLY A 402 -9.63 9.52 5.81
C GLY A 402 -10.49 8.27 5.73
N PHE A 403 -11.15 7.90 6.83
CA PHE A 403 -12.07 6.77 6.88
C PHE A 403 -13.20 6.89 5.86
N CYS A 404 -13.85 8.05 5.78
CA CYS A 404 -14.97 8.28 4.87
C CYS A 404 -14.55 8.16 3.40
N PHE A 405 -13.42 8.73 3.03
CA PHE A 405 -12.89 8.64 1.68
C PHE A 405 -12.60 7.18 1.29
N GLY A 406 -11.92 6.44 2.16
CA GLY A 406 -11.62 5.02 1.93
C GLY A 406 -12.87 4.16 1.83
N ALA A 407 -13.82 4.34 2.75
CA ALA A 407 -15.08 3.60 2.77
C ALA A 407 -15.93 3.89 1.53
N HIS A 408 -16.07 5.16 1.14
CA HIS A 408 -16.84 5.56 -0.04
C HIS A 408 -16.25 4.94 -1.31
N LEU A 409 -14.93 4.99 -1.50
CA LEU A 409 -14.28 4.37 -2.67
C LEU A 409 -14.57 2.86 -2.76
N THR A 410 -14.44 2.12 -1.66
CA THR A 410 -14.73 0.67 -1.66
C THR A 410 -16.21 0.39 -1.96
N LEU A 411 -17.12 1.16 -1.38
CA LEU A 411 -18.56 1.00 -1.61
C LEU A 411 -18.94 1.36 -3.06
N LEU A 412 -18.33 2.39 -3.64
CA LEU A 412 -18.52 2.77 -5.03
C LEU A 412 -18.18 1.61 -5.98
N TYR A 413 -17.00 1.00 -5.80
CA TYR A 413 -16.57 -0.14 -6.60
C TYR A 413 -17.51 -1.33 -6.49
N THR A 414 -17.87 -1.71 -5.26
CA THR A 414 -18.76 -2.85 -5.01
C THR A 414 -20.16 -2.62 -5.59
N ILE A 415 -20.77 -1.45 -5.38
CA ILE A 415 -22.10 -1.13 -5.90
C ILE A 415 -22.13 -1.14 -7.42
N ILE A 416 -21.10 -0.60 -8.09
CA ILE A 416 -21.05 -0.59 -9.56
C ILE A 416 -20.99 -2.03 -10.11
N SER A 417 -20.18 -2.91 -9.52
CA SER A 417 -20.15 -4.32 -9.94
C SER A 417 -21.47 -5.05 -9.66
N GLU A 418 -22.16 -4.72 -8.57
CA GLU A 418 -23.42 -5.37 -8.19
C GLU A 418 -24.60 -4.91 -9.04
N ILE A 419 -24.69 -3.61 -9.37
CA ILE A 419 -25.83 -3.07 -10.11
C ILE A 419 -25.69 -3.35 -11.60
N PHE A 420 -24.49 -3.18 -12.18
CA PHE A 420 -24.28 -3.20 -13.63
C PHE A 420 -23.57 -4.44 -14.16
N GLY A 421 -23.18 -5.37 -13.29
CA GLY A 421 -22.50 -6.60 -13.67
C GLY A 421 -20.99 -6.43 -13.89
N LEU A 422 -20.34 -7.52 -14.28
CA LEU A 422 -18.89 -7.64 -14.31
C LEU A 422 -18.29 -7.54 -15.72
N LYS A 423 -19.11 -7.76 -16.76
CA LYS A 423 -18.67 -7.79 -18.18
C LYS A 423 -17.91 -6.54 -18.63
N HIS A 424 -18.38 -5.35 -18.24
CA HIS A 424 -17.74 -4.07 -18.56
C HIS A 424 -17.33 -3.30 -17.30
N TYR A 425 -17.11 -4.01 -16.20
CA TYR A 425 -16.85 -3.41 -14.88
C TYR A 425 -15.72 -2.38 -14.91
N ALA A 426 -14.63 -2.69 -15.63
CA ALA A 426 -13.48 -1.80 -15.75
C ALA A 426 -13.86 -0.41 -16.29
N VAL A 427 -14.70 -0.35 -17.32
CA VAL A 427 -15.16 0.91 -17.91
C VAL A 427 -16.12 1.63 -16.95
N LEU A 428 -17.06 0.88 -16.37
CA LEU A 428 -18.12 1.45 -15.55
C LEU A 428 -17.62 2.01 -14.22
N PHE A 429 -16.69 1.33 -13.54
CA PHE A 429 -16.15 1.86 -12.29
C PHE A 429 -15.30 3.10 -12.52
N ASN A 430 -14.52 3.14 -13.61
CA ASN A 430 -13.72 4.32 -13.97
C ASN A 430 -14.62 5.50 -14.36
N PHE A 431 -15.72 5.23 -15.07
CA PHE A 431 -16.72 6.25 -15.38
C PHE A 431 -17.39 6.79 -14.11
N GLY A 432 -17.82 5.92 -13.20
CA GLY A 432 -18.37 6.32 -11.90
C GLY A 432 -17.40 7.17 -11.08
N GLN A 433 -16.09 6.90 -11.16
CA GLN A 433 -15.06 7.71 -10.53
C GLN A 433 -14.79 9.06 -11.22
N LEU A 434 -15.18 9.27 -12.47
CA LEU A 434 -14.89 10.52 -13.20
C LEU A 434 -15.51 11.75 -12.52
N ALA A 435 -16.60 11.57 -11.77
CA ALA A 435 -17.20 12.63 -10.97
C ALA A 435 -16.30 13.12 -9.82
N SER A 436 -15.37 12.29 -9.33
CA SER A 436 -14.43 12.61 -8.26
C SER A 436 -13.47 13.77 -8.61
N PRO A 437 -12.69 13.73 -9.72
CA PRO A 437 -11.83 14.85 -10.10
C PRO A 437 -12.63 16.09 -10.52
N ILE A 438 -13.84 15.94 -11.08
CA ILE A 438 -14.72 17.09 -11.37
C ILE A 438 -15.12 17.78 -10.07
N GLY A 439 -15.49 17.01 -9.04
CA GLY A 439 -15.77 17.52 -7.70
C GLY A 439 -14.54 18.17 -7.06
N SER A 440 -13.37 17.52 -7.15
CA SER A 440 -12.09 18.09 -6.68
C SER A 440 -11.80 19.42 -7.39
N TYR A 441 -11.98 19.55 -8.72
CA TYR A 441 -11.79 20.83 -9.40
C TYR A 441 -12.68 21.94 -8.83
N VAL A 442 -13.98 21.67 -8.70
CA VAL A 442 -14.95 22.65 -8.22
C VAL A 442 -14.64 23.05 -6.77
N PHE A 443 -14.52 22.07 -5.87
CA PHE A 443 -14.39 22.34 -4.44
C PHE A 443 -12.98 22.69 -4.01
N ASN A 444 -11.96 22.07 -4.59
CA ASN A 444 -10.57 22.33 -4.27
C ASN A 444 -10.06 23.60 -4.97
N VAL A 445 -10.19 23.69 -6.30
CA VAL A 445 -9.62 24.82 -7.06
C VAL A 445 -10.49 26.06 -6.97
N ARG A 446 -11.78 25.92 -7.34
CA ARG A 446 -12.67 27.08 -7.54
C ARG A 446 -13.27 27.61 -6.24
N VAL A 447 -13.46 26.76 -5.24
CA VAL A 447 -13.97 27.16 -3.92
C VAL A 447 -12.82 27.37 -2.93
N SER A 448 -12.14 26.29 -2.52
CA SER A 448 -11.14 26.33 -1.45
C SER A 448 -9.95 27.23 -1.78
N GLY A 449 -9.31 27.02 -2.93
CA GLY A 449 -8.14 27.81 -3.36
C GLY A 449 -8.46 29.29 -3.58
N ALA A 450 -9.55 29.58 -4.30
CA ALA A 450 -9.95 30.96 -4.59
C ALA A 450 -10.34 31.75 -3.32
N LEU A 451 -11.06 31.11 -2.39
CA LEU A 451 -11.44 31.75 -1.11
C LEU A 451 -10.23 31.93 -0.19
N TYR A 452 -9.33 30.95 -0.14
CA TYR A 452 -8.08 31.06 0.61
C TYR A 452 -7.22 32.23 0.09
N ASP A 453 -6.98 32.29 -1.22
CA ASP A 453 -6.15 33.34 -1.83
C ASP A 453 -6.80 34.73 -1.65
N ARG A 454 -8.12 34.84 -1.75
CA ARG A 454 -8.86 36.08 -1.47
C ARG A 454 -8.65 36.56 -0.04
N GLU A 455 -8.72 35.65 0.94
CA GLU A 455 -8.53 36.01 2.34
C GLU A 455 -7.06 36.32 2.67
N ALA A 456 -6.12 35.56 2.08
CA ALA A 456 -4.68 35.83 2.20
C ALA A 456 -4.32 37.24 1.68
N LEU A 457 -4.88 37.65 0.54
CA LEU A 457 -4.66 38.98 -0.03
C LEU A 457 -5.25 40.10 0.85
N LYS A 458 -6.42 39.88 1.47
CA LYS A 458 -6.95 40.83 2.46
C LYS A 458 -6.02 40.97 3.67
N GLN A 459 -5.51 39.86 4.20
CA GLN A 459 -4.57 39.87 5.33
C GLN A 459 -3.25 40.57 4.97
N LEU A 460 -2.78 40.41 3.73
CA LEU A 460 -1.58 41.08 3.23
C LEU A 460 -1.80 42.59 3.09
N ALA A 461 -2.94 43.00 2.53
CA ALA A 461 -3.32 44.40 2.40
C ALA A 461 -3.47 45.09 3.77
N MET A 462 -4.02 44.40 4.78
CA MET A 462 -4.08 44.90 6.16
C MET A 462 -2.69 45.14 6.78
N LYS A 463 -1.65 44.46 6.29
CA LYS A 463 -0.25 44.67 6.70
C LYS A 463 0.47 45.75 5.87
N GLY A 464 -0.23 46.42 4.94
CA GLY A 464 0.36 47.41 4.04
C GLY A 464 1.33 46.82 3.00
N LEU A 465 1.28 45.50 2.78
CA LEU A 465 2.18 44.77 1.89
C LEU A 465 1.48 44.45 0.56
N THR A 466 2.25 44.41 -0.52
CA THR A 466 1.76 44.05 -1.86
C THR A 466 2.17 42.62 -2.20
N ARG A 467 1.56 42.01 -3.21
CA ARG A 467 1.89 40.62 -3.62
C ARG A 467 3.38 40.44 -3.93
N GLU A 468 4.02 41.47 -4.46
CA GLU A 468 5.44 41.45 -4.84
C GLU A 468 6.37 41.45 -3.63
N SER A 469 5.91 41.95 -2.48
CA SER A 469 6.73 42.05 -1.26
C SER A 469 6.83 40.73 -0.48
N VAL A 470 6.16 39.66 -0.91
CA VAL A 470 6.18 38.35 -0.24
C VAL A 470 6.44 37.22 -1.21
N LYS A 471 7.38 36.35 -0.84
CA LYS A 471 7.74 35.16 -1.62
C LYS A 471 6.62 34.11 -1.65
N GLU A 472 5.86 33.97 -0.55
CA GLU A 472 4.76 33.02 -0.44
C GLU A 472 3.49 33.70 0.11
N LEU A 473 2.35 33.45 -0.54
CA LEU A 473 1.05 33.93 -0.08
C LEU A 473 0.47 32.93 0.94
N THR A 474 0.44 33.36 2.20
CA THR A 474 -0.05 32.56 3.34
C THR A 474 -1.23 33.26 4.02
N CYS A 475 -2.28 32.50 4.29
CA CYS A 475 -3.43 32.90 5.09
C CYS A 475 -3.31 32.26 6.48
N LEU A 476 -3.52 33.06 7.52
CA LEU A 476 -3.50 32.63 8.93
C LEU A 476 -4.86 32.84 9.58
N GLY A 477 -5.24 31.91 10.47
CA GLY A 477 -6.49 31.95 11.21
C GLY A 477 -7.57 31.03 10.65
N THR A 478 -8.68 30.94 11.38
CA THR A 478 -9.82 30.06 11.08
C THR A 478 -10.56 30.47 9.81
N GLU A 479 -10.56 31.76 9.49
CA GLU A 479 -11.30 32.32 8.34
C GLU A 479 -10.81 31.78 6.99
N CYS A 480 -9.56 31.32 6.91
CA CYS A 480 -8.94 30.83 5.68
C CYS A 480 -9.67 29.63 5.06
N TYR A 481 -10.20 28.73 5.91
CA TYR A 481 -10.88 27.50 5.46
C TYR A 481 -12.31 27.37 5.99
N ARG A 482 -12.78 28.29 6.83
CA ARG A 482 -14.15 28.25 7.39
C ARG A 482 -15.23 28.17 6.30
N LEU A 483 -15.33 29.18 5.42
CA LEU A 483 -16.34 29.20 4.37
C LEU A 483 -16.21 28.05 3.35
N PRO A 484 -15.00 27.72 2.83
CA PRO A 484 -14.81 26.55 1.99
C PRO A 484 -15.37 25.27 2.60
N PHE A 485 -15.10 25.01 3.89
CA PHE A 485 -15.52 23.77 4.54
C PHE A 485 -16.98 23.76 4.99
N ILE A 486 -17.61 24.92 5.18
CA ILE A 486 -19.08 25.00 5.30
C ILE A 486 -19.73 24.58 3.98
N ILE A 487 -19.20 25.05 2.84
CA ILE A 487 -19.72 24.68 1.51
C ILE A 487 -19.53 23.17 1.27
N THR A 488 -18.34 22.62 1.52
CA THR A 488 -18.11 21.18 1.32
C THR A 488 -18.90 20.31 2.29
N ALA A 489 -19.16 20.76 3.53
CA ALA A 489 -20.07 20.09 4.46
C ALA A 489 -21.51 20.06 3.91
N ALA A 490 -22.03 21.19 3.44
CA ALA A 490 -23.38 21.28 2.87
C ALA A 490 -23.52 20.38 1.62
N VAL A 491 -22.51 20.35 0.76
CA VAL A 491 -22.47 19.47 -0.42
C VAL A 491 -22.41 18.00 -0.03
N ALA A 492 -21.59 17.62 0.96
CA ALA A 492 -21.51 16.24 1.43
C ALA A 492 -22.84 15.78 2.02
N PHE A 493 -23.52 16.64 2.78
CA PHE A 493 -24.85 16.38 3.32
C PHE A 493 -25.90 16.23 2.22
N PHE A 494 -25.90 17.13 1.23
CA PHE A 494 -26.75 17.01 0.05
C PHE A 494 -26.53 15.68 -0.69
N GLY A 495 -25.27 15.28 -0.86
CA GLY A 495 -24.90 13.97 -1.40
C GLY A 495 -25.49 12.81 -0.60
N ALA A 496 -25.47 12.89 0.74
CA ALA A 496 -26.11 11.89 1.61
C ALA A 496 -27.62 11.79 1.34
N CYS A 497 -28.31 12.93 1.26
CA CYS A 497 -29.74 12.99 0.95
C CYS A 497 -30.06 12.41 -0.45
N CYS A 498 -29.30 12.76 -1.48
CA CYS A 498 -29.46 12.20 -2.82
C CYS A 498 -29.21 10.69 -2.84
N THR A 499 -28.24 10.21 -2.06
CA THR A 499 -27.94 8.77 -1.96
C THR A 499 -29.09 7.99 -1.32
N MET A 500 -29.92 8.61 -0.48
CA MET A 500 -31.14 7.96 0.03
C MET A 500 -32.13 7.61 -1.09
N VAL A 501 -32.15 8.36 -2.19
CA VAL A 501 -32.94 8.00 -3.37
C VAL A 501 -32.41 6.70 -3.99
N LEU A 502 -31.08 6.55 -4.06
CA LEU A 502 -30.46 5.31 -4.54
C LEU A 502 -30.80 4.13 -3.61
N VAL A 503 -30.78 4.34 -2.29
CA VAL A 503 -31.23 3.34 -1.29
C VAL A 503 -32.64 2.86 -1.59
N MET A 504 -33.59 3.78 -1.76
CA MET A 504 -34.99 3.43 -2.02
C MET A 504 -35.13 2.60 -3.30
N ARG A 505 -34.40 2.97 -4.36
CA ARG A 505 -34.45 2.30 -5.66
C ARG A 505 -33.80 0.91 -5.67
N THR A 506 -32.75 0.72 -4.87
CA THR A 506 -32.02 -0.56 -4.82
C THR A 506 -32.53 -1.49 -3.72
N LYS A 507 -33.47 -1.04 -2.88
CA LYS A 507 -33.95 -1.79 -1.70
C LYS A 507 -34.45 -3.20 -2.06
N GLU A 508 -35.28 -3.30 -3.10
CA GLU A 508 -35.81 -4.60 -3.54
C GLU A 508 -34.71 -5.53 -4.07
N PHE A 509 -33.71 -4.97 -4.77
CA PHE A 509 -32.57 -5.73 -5.26
C PHE A 509 -31.72 -6.30 -4.11
N TYR A 510 -31.38 -5.48 -3.10
CA TYR A 510 -30.58 -5.93 -1.95
C TYR A 510 -31.35 -6.83 -0.97
N ASN A 511 -32.68 -6.83 -1.02
CA ASN A 511 -33.48 -7.80 -0.27
C ASN A 511 -33.39 -9.23 -0.85
N GLY A 512 -33.05 -9.39 -2.14
CA GLY A 512 -32.85 -10.68 -2.80
C GLY A 512 -31.49 -11.33 -2.48
N ASP A 513 -31.27 -12.59 -2.90
CA ASP A 513 -29.96 -13.25 -2.82
C ASP A 513 -29.07 -12.86 -4.02
N ILE A 514 -28.38 -11.74 -3.87
CA ILE A 514 -27.47 -11.14 -4.88
C ILE A 514 -26.37 -12.13 -5.30
N TYR A 515 -26.01 -13.09 -4.43
CA TYR A 515 -24.91 -14.04 -4.67
C TYR A 515 -25.36 -15.39 -5.20
N GLN A 516 -26.67 -15.63 -5.35
CA GLN A 516 -27.18 -16.92 -5.80
C GLN A 516 -26.59 -17.32 -7.16
N LYS A 517 -26.57 -16.38 -8.12
CA LYS A 517 -25.99 -16.59 -9.46
C LYS A 517 -24.51 -16.97 -9.40
N PHE A 518 -23.71 -16.26 -8.58
CA PHE A 518 -22.28 -16.56 -8.42
C PHE A 518 -22.02 -17.89 -7.71
N LYS A 519 -22.91 -18.31 -6.78
CA LYS A 519 -22.85 -19.63 -6.14
C LYS A 519 -23.15 -20.75 -7.13
N GLU A 520 -24.14 -20.55 -8.01
CA GLU A 520 -24.52 -21.52 -9.05
C GLU A 520 -23.43 -21.63 -10.13
N GLU A 521 -22.85 -20.51 -10.56
CA GLU A 521 -21.75 -20.46 -11.52
C GLU A 521 -20.46 -21.11 -10.96
N ASN A 522 -20.09 -20.82 -9.70
CA ASN A 522 -18.98 -21.50 -9.04
C ASN A 522 -19.20 -23.00 -8.91
N LYS A 523 -20.42 -23.46 -8.60
CA LYS A 523 -20.74 -24.90 -8.55
C LYS A 523 -20.56 -25.54 -9.93
N ARG A 524 -20.99 -24.87 -11.00
CA ARG A 524 -20.83 -25.32 -12.38
C ARG A 524 -19.35 -25.41 -12.78
N LEU A 525 -18.57 -24.35 -12.54
CA LEU A 525 -17.12 -24.31 -12.81
C LEU A 525 -16.36 -25.36 -11.98
N HIS A 526 -16.77 -25.61 -10.73
CA HIS A 526 -16.19 -26.68 -9.92
C HIS A 526 -16.51 -28.08 -10.46
N ALA A 527 -17.72 -28.29 -10.99
CA ALA A 527 -18.08 -29.55 -11.64
C ALA A 527 -17.32 -29.75 -12.96
N GLU A 528 -17.20 -28.71 -13.79
CA GLU A 528 -16.44 -28.72 -15.04
C GLU A 528 -14.94 -28.96 -14.81
N ASN A 529 -14.34 -28.28 -13.82
CA ASN A 529 -12.94 -28.51 -13.44
C ASN A 529 -12.70 -29.89 -12.81
N ALA A 530 -13.67 -30.42 -12.04
CA ALA A 530 -13.58 -31.78 -11.50
C ALA A 530 -13.64 -32.86 -12.58
N MET A 531 -14.39 -32.63 -13.66
CA MET A 531 -14.43 -33.50 -14.84
C MET A 531 -13.13 -33.39 -15.67
N ALA A 532 -12.59 -32.19 -15.88
CA ALA A 532 -11.33 -32.00 -16.61
C ALA A 532 -10.09 -32.59 -15.88
N LEU A 533 -10.11 -32.59 -14.54
CA LEU A 533 -9.05 -33.17 -13.71
C LEU A 533 -9.04 -34.71 -13.71
N SER A 534 -10.09 -35.39 -14.22
CA SER A 534 -10.07 -36.85 -14.38
C SER A 534 -9.36 -37.32 -15.65
N GLU A 535 -9.00 -36.42 -16.58
CA GLU A 535 -8.38 -36.77 -17.87
C GLU A 535 -6.89 -36.38 -18.00
N SER A 536 -6.37 -35.42 -17.21
CA SER A 536 -4.96 -35.00 -17.36
C SER A 536 -4.05 -35.55 -16.26
N GLY A 537 -3.10 -36.39 -16.67
CA GLY A 537 -1.99 -36.86 -15.85
C GLY A 537 -1.12 -35.71 -15.29
N ARG A 538 -0.66 -35.93 -14.06
CA ARG A 538 0.09 -35.02 -13.18
C ARG A 538 1.44 -34.57 -13.79
N SER A 539 1.64 -33.26 -13.94
CA SER A 539 2.95 -32.61 -13.85
C SER A 539 2.80 -31.10 -13.58
N GLU A 540 3.84 -30.50 -12.97
CA GLU A 540 4.08 -29.05 -12.78
C GLU A 540 3.51 -28.32 -11.55
N ALA A 541 3.75 -28.87 -10.36
CA ALA A 541 3.43 -28.22 -9.07
C ALA A 541 4.15 -26.88 -8.81
N ASN A 542 5.27 -26.57 -9.49
CA ASN A 542 6.04 -25.34 -9.26
C ASN A 542 5.54 -24.14 -10.09
N GLN A 543 4.96 -24.35 -11.26
CA GLN A 543 4.41 -23.28 -12.11
C GLN A 543 3.04 -22.80 -11.61
N HIS A 544 2.27 -23.69 -10.97
CA HIS A 544 0.99 -23.36 -10.30
C HIS A 544 1.14 -22.44 -9.07
N LEU A 545 2.33 -22.32 -8.48
CA LEU A 545 2.53 -21.50 -7.28
C LEU A 545 2.61 -20.01 -7.58
N ILE A 546 3.47 -19.66 -8.54
CA ILE A 546 3.77 -18.29 -8.94
C ILE A 546 2.63 -17.74 -9.81
N ARG A 547 1.94 -18.60 -10.57
CA ARG A 547 0.72 -18.26 -11.30
C ARG A 547 -0.56 -18.45 -10.47
N GLY A 548 -0.44 -18.88 -9.21
CA GLY A 548 -1.58 -19.17 -8.34
C GLY A 548 -2.26 -17.90 -7.83
N ARG A 549 -3.60 -17.95 -7.69
CA ARG A 549 -4.45 -16.83 -7.22
C ARG A 549 -3.95 -16.13 -5.95
N TRP A 550 -3.36 -16.88 -5.02
CA TRP A 550 -2.83 -16.34 -3.76
C TRP A 550 -1.52 -15.58 -3.94
N PHE A 551 -0.65 -16.03 -4.85
CA PHE A 551 0.59 -15.32 -5.17
C PHE A 551 0.27 -14.06 -5.98
N MET A 552 -0.70 -14.14 -6.90
CA MET A 552 -1.24 -12.98 -7.60
C MET A 552 -1.82 -11.95 -6.61
N LEU A 553 -2.61 -12.38 -5.62
CA LEU A 553 -3.14 -11.50 -4.56
C LEU A 553 -2.01 -10.88 -3.73
N PHE A 554 -0.99 -11.64 -3.36
CA PHE A 554 0.19 -11.13 -2.65
C PHE A 554 0.97 -10.10 -3.48
N ALA A 555 1.25 -10.39 -4.75
CA ALA A 555 1.92 -9.47 -5.67
C ALA A 555 1.10 -8.18 -5.86
N SER A 556 -0.23 -8.32 -5.90
CA SER A 556 -1.17 -7.21 -5.96
C SER A 556 -1.06 -6.30 -4.74
N PHE A 557 -0.92 -6.85 -3.53
CA PHE A 557 -0.69 -6.04 -2.33
C PHE A 557 0.61 -5.25 -2.40
N LEU A 558 1.70 -5.87 -2.87
CA LEU A 558 2.98 -5.18 -3.02
C LEU A 558 2.89 -4.03 -4.04
N ILE A 559 2.34 -4.30 -5.23
CA ILE A 559 2.17 -3.29 -6.28
C ILE A 559 1.29 -2.15 -5.79
N MET A 560 0.16 -2.46 -5.14
CA MET A 560 -0.78 -1.46 -4.65
C MET A 560 -0.21 -0.62 -3.49
N SER A 561 0.68 -1.19 -2.66
CA SER A 561 1.39 -0.42 -1.64
C SER A 561 2.37 0.61 -2.21
N GLY A 562 2.97 0.33 -3.38
CA GLY A 562 3.88 1.24 -4.09
C GLY A 562 3.17 2.28 -4.96
N ALA A 563 1.90 2.08 -5.29
CA ALA A 563 1.13 2.93 -6.20
C ALA A 563 0.61 4.24 -5.56
N GLY A 564 0.69 4.38 -4.24
CA GLY A 564 0.04 5.45 -3.45
C GLY A 564 0.65 6.85 -3.52
N ALA A 565 1.55 7.15 -4.47
CA ALA A 565 2.23 8.45 -4.58
C ALA A 565 1.26 9.65 -4.76
N THR A 566 0.06 9.40 -5.26
CA THR A 566 -1.02 10.39 -5.39
C THR A 566 -1.60 10.83 -4.04
N TYR A 567 -1.57 9.99 -3.01
CA TYR A 567 -2.07 10.35 -1.66
C TYR A 567 -1.05 11.17 -0.85
N VAL A 568 0.20 11.24 -1.31
CA VAL A 568 1.31 11.94 -0.64
C VAL A 568 1.49 13.37 -1.20
N PHE A 569 0.59 13.83 -2.08
CA PHE A 569 0.64 15.19 -2.67
C PHE A 569 0.77 16.28 -1.62
N CYS A 570 0.04 16.19 -0.52
CA CYS A 570 0.06 17.17 0.58
C CYS A 570 1.44 17.33 1.22
N THR A 571 2.29 16.30 1.11
CA THR A 571 3.64 16.31 1.68
C THR A 571 4.61 17.08 0.80
N TYR A 572 4.53 16.95 -0.53
CA TYR A 572 5.46 17.62 -1.46
C TYR A 572 4.88 18.89 -2.10
N SER A 573 3.58 19.13 -2.00
CA SER A 573 2.93 20.32 -2.57
C SER A 573 3.49 21.61 -1.96
N LYS A 574 3.85 21.59 -0.67
CA LYS A 574 4.56 22.72 -0.04
C LYS A 574 5.90 23.03 -0.70
N SER A 575 6.67 22.00 -1.08
CA SER A 575 7.94 22.19 -1.80
C SER A 575 7.72 22.79 -3.19
N ILE A 576 6.67 22.38 -3.90
CA ILE A 576 6.27 22.98 -5.18
C ILE A 576 5.90 24.46 -4.98
N LYS A 577 5.06 24.76 -3.99
CA LYS A 577 4.59 26.11 -3.68
C LYS A 577 5.75 27.07 -3.40
N SER A 578 6.64 26.66 -2.49
CA SER A 578 7.76 27.47 -2.02
C SER A 578 8.89 27.62 -3.05
N SER A 579 9.15 26.58 -3.85
CA SER A 579 10.23 26.61 -4.85
C SER A 579 9.84 27.36 -6.12
N LEU A 580 8.58 27.25 -6.54
CA LEU A 580 8.09 27.86 -7.80
C LEU A 580 7.26 29.14 -7.58
N GLY A 581 7.02 29.55 -6.32
CA GLY A 581 6.29 30.78 -6.01
C GLY A 581 4.80 30.76 -6.38
N TYR A 582 4.20 29.56 -6.44
CA TYR A 582 2.83 29.35 -6.90
C TYR A 582 1.76 29.79 -5.87
N TYR A 583 0.60 30.23 -6.37
CA TYR A 583 -0.60 30.52 -5.57
C TYR A 583 -1.28 29.22 -5.08
N GLN A 584 -2.15 29.31 -4.07
CA GLN A 584 -2.93 28.15 -3.62
C GLN A 584 -3.84 27.65 -4.74
N THR A 585 -4.43 28.55 -5.53
CA THR A 585 -5.24 28.19 -6.70
C THR A 585 -4.44 27.38 -7.73
N THR A 586 -3.18 27.76 -7.97
CA THR A 586 -2.27 27.02 -8.87
C THR A 586 -1.93 25.65 -8.29
N LEU A 587 -1.65 25.58 -7.00
CA LEU A 587 -1.39 24.32 -6.30
C LEU A 587 -2.58 23.36 -6.37
N ASN A 588 -3.79 23.88 -6.17
CA ASN A 588 -5.01 23.11 -6.23
C ASN A 588 -5.29 22.67 -7.68
N LEU A 589 -4.92 23.48 -8.68
CA LEU A 589 -4.97 23.06 -10.08
C LEU A 589 -4.06 21.86 -10.33
N LEU A 590 -2.83 21.87 -9.79
CA LEU A 590 -1.91 20.73 -9.84
C LEU A 590 -2.50 19.49 -9.12
N ALA A 591 -3.13 19.69 -7.95
CA ALA A 591 -3.83 18.62 -7.23
C ALA A 591 -4.99 18.03 -8.05
N PHE A 592 -5.75 18.89 -8.74
CA PHE A 592 -6.76 18.46 -9.70
C PHE A 592 -6.17 17.63 -10.83
N PHE A 593 -5.05 18.04 -11.46
CA PHE A 593 -4.44 17.26 -12.54
C PHE A 593 -3.94 15.88 -12.07
N LYS A 594 -3.45 15.80 -10.82
CA LYS A 594 -3.16 14.53 -10.14
C LYS A 594 -4.42 13.67 -10.03
N ASP A 595 -5.51 14.22 -9.49
CA ASP A 595 -6.77 13.49 -9.30
C ASP A 595 -7.39 13.09 -10.64
N LEU A 596 -7.36 13.98 -11.61
CA LEU A 596 -7.84 13.75 -12.97
C LEU A 596 -7.13 12.55 -13.56
N ARG A 597 -5.79 12.51 -13.50
CA ARG A 597 -5.05 11.35 -14.00
C ARG A 597 -5.34 10.10 -13.19
N ALA A 598 -5.39 10.19 -11.87
CA ALA A 598 -5.65 9.06 -10.97
C ALA A 598 -7.06 8.47 -11.11
N ASN A 599 -7.97 9.13 -11.83
CA ASN A 599 -9.35 8.69 -12.05
C ASN A 599 -9.71 8.47 -13.54
N ILE A 600 -8.89 8.95 -14.50
CA ILE A 600 -9.04 8.61 -15.92
C ILE A 600 -8.30 7.28 -16.21
N GLY A 601 -9.00 6.16 -15.98
CA GLY A 601 -8.50 4.81 -16.23
C GLY A 601 -8.71 4.27 -17.65
N VAL A 602 -9.35 5.05 -18.54
CA VAL A 602 -9.71 4.62 -19.91
C VAL A 602 -8.48 4.20 -20.72
N PHE A 603 -7.38 4.96 -20.66
CA PHE A 603 -6.14 4.62 -21.37
C PHE A 603 -5.49 3.31 -20.88
N PRO A 604 -5.23 3.12 -19.56
CA PRO A 604 -4.80 1.83 -19.05
C PRO A 604 -5.76 0.68 -19.39
N GLY A 605 -7.07 0.92 -19.36
CA GLY A 605 -8.10 -0.06 -19.70
C GLY A 605 -8.00 -0.55 -21.14
N LEU A 606 -7.95 0.37 -22.10
CA LEU A 606 -7.76 0.06 -23.52
C LEU A 606 -6.42 -0.64 -23.79
N ILE A 607 -5.36 -0.23 -23.10
CA ILE A 607 -4.05 -0.90 -23.21
C ILE A 607 -4.15 -2.33 -22.65
N ALA A 608 -4.84 -2.54 -21.53
CA ALA A 608 -5.02 -3.87 -20.94
C ALA A 608 -5.90 -4.80 -21.79
N GLU A 609 -6.74 -4.28 -22.67
CA GLU A 609 -7.52 -5.09 -23.62
C GLU A 609 -6.66 -5.68 -24.74
N VAL A 610 -5.58 -4.99 -25.13
CA VAL A 610 -4.74 -5.37 -26.29
C VAL A 610 -3.32 -5.79 -25.90
N THR A 611 -2.94 -5.68 -24.62
CA THR A 611 -1.59 -6.02 -24.13
C THR A 611 -1.62 -6.82 -22.83
N PRO A 612 -0.59 -7.64 -22.55
CA PRO A 612 -0.51 -8.40 -21.31
C PRO A 612 -0.30 -7.51 -20.07
N THR A 613 -0.76 -7.97 -18.90
CA THR A 613 -0.74 -7.22 -17.63
C THR A 613 0.65 -6.70 -17.25
N TRP A 614 1.72 -7.44 -17.52
CA TRP A 614 3.09 -6.99 -17.22
C TRP A 614 3.47 -5.72 -18.00
N PHE A 615 2.98 -5.58 -19.24
CA PHE A 615 3.23 -4.41 -20.08
C PHE A 615 2.47 -3.20 -19.55
N VAL A 616 1.22 -3.38 -19.14
CA VAL A 616 0.41 -2.36 -18.45
C VAL A 616 1.16 -1.85 -17.21
N LEU A 617 1.66 -2.75 -16.35
CA LEU A 617 2.41 -2.37 -15.15
C LEU A 617 3.75 -1.68 -15.48
N PHE A 618 4.45 -2.12 -16.53
CA PHE A 618 5.70 -1.51 -16.98
C PHE A 618 5.51 -0.07 -17.48
N VAL A 619 4.47 0.18 -18.29
CA VAL A 619 4.10 1.52 -18.75
C VAL A 619 3.72 2.41 -17.56
N GLY A 620 2.98 1.86 -16.59
CA GLY A 620 2.68 2.55 -15.34
C GLY A 620 3.94 2.97 -14.57
N ALA A 621 4.90 2.06 -14.41
CA ALA A 621 6.16 2.35 -13.72
C ALA A 621 7.02 3.39 -14.45
N GLY A 622 7.13 3.29 -15.78
CA GLY A 622 7.89 4.24 -16.61
C GLY A 622 7.30 5.65 -16.55
N THR A 623 5.98 5.78 -16.68
CA THR A 623 5.30 7.09 -16.59
C THR A 623 5.40 7.69 -15.19
N ASN A 624 5.28 6.87 -14.13
CA ASN A 624 5.53 7.33 -12.76
C ASN A 624 6.91 7.94 -12.58
N PHE A 625 7.95 7.20 -12.99
CA PHE A 625 9.33 7.65 -12.89
C PHE A 625 9.53 8.94 -13.67
N ALA A 626 9.09 8.99 -14.93
CA ALA A 626 9.24 10.17 -15.77
C ALA A 626 8.56 11.41 -15.16
N GLY A 627 7.31 11.28 -14.71
CA GLY A 627 6.56 12.41 -14.17
C GLY A 627 7.15 12.95 -12.87
N TYR A 628 7.43 12.09 -11.89
CA TYR A 628 8.01 12.53 -10.61
C TYR A 628 9.47 12.98 -10.73
N PHE A 629 10.24 12.40 -11.65
CA PHE A 629 11.58 12.89 -11.97
C PHE A 629 11.56 14.30 -12.54
N LEU A 630 10.61 14.61 -13.45
CA LEU A 630 10.45 15.95 -14.00
C LEU A 630 9.99 16.97 -12.93
N ILE A 631 9.08 16.58 -12.03
CA ILE A 631 8.71 17.41 -10.86
C ILE A 631 9.93 17.67 -9.98
N TRP A 632 10.75 16.65 -9.73
CA TRP A 632 11.97 16.81 -8.97
C TRP A 632 12.94 17.78 -9.65
N LEU A 633 13.18 17.66 -10.96
CA LEU A 633 14.00 18.60 -11.72
C LEU A 633 13.48 20.05 -11.62
N ALA A 634 12.16 20.24 -11.69
CA ALA A 634 11.52 21.53 -11.51
C ALA A 634 11.72 22.12 -10.10
N VAL A 635 11.47 21.33 -9.06
CA VAL A 635 11.59 21.77 -7.66
C VAL A 635 13.05 22.02 -7.25
N THR A 636 14.00 21.29 -7.85
CA THR A 636 15.44 21.44 -7.58
C THR A 636 16.11 22.60 -8.33
N GLY A 637 15.36 23.33 -9.15
CA GLY A 637 15.90 24.41 -9.99
C GLY A 637 16.79 23.92 -11.13
N LYS A 638 16.79 22.61 -11.44
CA LYS A 638 17.51 22.03 -12.59
C LYS A 638 16.75 22.18 -13.90
N LEU A 639 15.45 22.42 -13.83
CA LEU A 639 14.62 22.81 -14.95
C LEU A 639 14.37 24.32 -14.87
N VAL A 640 14.74 25.06 -15.93
CA VAL A 640 14.60 26.52 -15.97
C VAL A 640 13.13 26.89 -16.19
N ASP A 641 12.55 27.63 -15.24
CA ASP A 641 11.21 28.24 -15.28
C ASP A 641 10.08 27.40 -15.91
N PRO A 642 9.72 26.24 -15.31
CA PRO A 642 8.59 25.47 -15.78
C PRO A 642 7.28 26.26 -15.67
N LYS A 643 6.63 26.46 -16.81
CA LYS A 643 5.28 27.04 -16.87
C LYS A 643 4.30 26.12 -16.11
N VAL A 644 3.24 26.71 -15.55
CA VAL A 644 2.22 25.96 -14.78
C VAL A 644 1.67 24.76 -15.56
N TRP A 645 1.41 24.91 -16.86
CA TRP A 645 0.92 23.80 -17.69
C TRP A 645 1.92 22.64 -17.80
N MET A 646 3.22 22.91 -17.77
CA MET A 646 4.25 21.87 -17.76
C MET A 646 4.23 21.11 -16.43
N MET A 647 4.08 21.82 -15.31
CA MET A 647 3.93 21.18 -14.00
C MET A 647 2.65 20.34 -13.91
N CYS A 648 1.54 20.83 -14.45
CA CYS A 648 0.31 20.04 -14.59
C CYS A 648 0.53 18.78 -15.41
N LEU A 649 1.27 18.88 -16.52
CA LEU A 649 1.62 17.74 -17.37
C LEU A 649 2.53 16.74 -16.64
N PHE A 650 3.55 17.19 -15.92
CA PHE A 650 4.46 16.31 -15.17
C PHE A 650 3.73 15.54 -14.07
N ILE A 651 2.83 16.21 -13.35
CA ILE A 651 1.95 15.58 -12.35
C ILE A 651 0.99 14.61 -13.02
N LEU A 652 0.40 14.99 -14.15
CA LEU A 652 -0.48 14.13 -14.92
C LEU A 652 0.26 12.90 -15.47
N ILE A 653 1.55 12.98 -15.78
CA ILE A 653 2.35 11.81 -16.18
C ILE A 653 2.72 10.95 -14.95
N GLY A 654 3.08 11.58 -13.83
CA GLY A 654 3.53 10.90 -12.61
C GLY A 654 2.42 10.17 -11.86
N ALA A 655 1.24 10.79 -11.75
CA ALA A 655 0.07 10.25 -11.04
C ALA A 655 -0.56 9.01 -11.73
N ASN A 656 0.01 8.58 -12.86
CA ASN A 656 -0.51 7.54 -13.72
C ASN A 656 -0.32 6.12 -13.16
N LEU A 657 0.68 5.91 -12.28
CA LEU A 657 0.97 4.60 -11.68
C LEU A 657 -0.26 3.99 -11.01
N GLN A 658 -1.02 4.80 -10.27
CA GLN A 658 -2.19 4.33 -9.53
C GLN A 658 -3.22 3.69 -10.47
N ASN A 659 -3.43 4.26 -11.65
CA ASN A 659 -4.42 3.75 -12.60
C ASN A 659 -3.94 2.55 -13.40
N PHE A 660 -2.67 2.51 -13.78
CA PHE A 660 -2.08 1.32 -14.39
C PHE A 660 -1.98 0.16 -13.40
N ALA A 661 -1.66 0.44 -12.14
CA ALA A 661 -1.69 -0.54 -11.05
C ALA A 661 -3.11 -1.02 -10.78
N ASN A 662 -4.08 -0.11 -10.59
CA ASN A 662 -5.49 -0.47 -10.40
C ASN A 662 -6.01 -1.32 -11.56
N THR A 663 -5.77 -0.92 -12.80
CA THR A 663 -6.26 -1.65 -13.97
C THR A 663 -5.57 -3.00 -14.10
N GLY A 664 -4.24 -3.03 -14.05
CA GLY A 664 -3.47 -4.27 -14.17
C GLY A 664 -3.76 -5.27 -13.05
N VAL A 665 -3.88 -4.80 -11.80
CA VAL A 665 -4.13 -5.65 -10.62
C VAL A 665 -5.61 -6.05 -10.52
N LEU A 666 -6.53 -5.10 -10.59
CA LEU A 666 -7.95 -5.34 -10.31
C LEU A 666 -8.61 -6.14 -11.44
N VAL A 667 -8.33 -5.81 -12.71
CA VAL A 667 -8.90 -6.54 -13.87
C VAL A 667 -8.37 -7.97 -13.91
N THR A 668 -7.06 -8.14 -13.72
CA THR A 668 -6.44 -9.48 -13.67
C THR A 668 -6.96 -10.28 -12.48
N SER A 669 -7.20 -9.65 -11.32
CA SER A 669 -7.80 -10.33 -10.17
C SER A 669 -9.23 -10.77 -10.48
N VAL A 670 -10.10 -9.85 -10.92
CA VAL A 670 -11.52 -10.14 -11.19
C VAL A 670 -11.67 -11.20 -12.27
N ASN A 671 -10.93 -11.10 -13.38
CA ASN A 671 -10.99 -12.08 -14.46
C ASN A 671 -10.50 -13.47 -14.03
N ASN A 672 -9.41 -13.55 -13.27
CA ASN A 672 -8.88 -14.84 -12.80
C ASN A 672 -9.72 -15.48 -11.68
N PHE A 673 -10.43 -14.68 -10.88
CA PHE A 673 -11.27 -15.20 -9.79
C PHE A 673 -12.65 -15.67 -10.27
N LEU A 674 -13.21 -15.07 -11.33
CA LEU A 674 -14.55 -15.41 -11.83
C LEU A 674 -14.53 -16.49 -12.92
N LYS A 675 -13.56 -16.45 -13.83
CA LYS A 675 -13.59 -17.37 -14.97
C LYS A 675 -13.19 -18.80 -14.63
N GLY A 676 -12.60 -19.05 -13.45
CA GLY A 676 -12.09 -20.38 -13.10
C GLY A 676 -11.17 -20.98 -14.18
N GLU A 677 -10.65 -20.15 -15.10
CA GLU A 677 -9.86 -20.57 -16.24
C GLU A 677 -8.47 -20.93 -15.70
N ALA A 678 -8.31 -22.20 -15.35
CA ALA A 678 -7.09 -22.89 -15.69
C ALA A 678 -6.95 -22.79 -17.21
N TYR A 679 -6.44 -21.67 -17.71
CA TYR A 679 -5.88 -21.64 -19.05
C TYR A 679 -4.88 -22.79 -19.09
N CYS A 680 -5.25 -23.84 -19.83
CA CYS A 680 -4.32 -24.80 -20.38
C CYS A 680 -3.35 -23.98 -21.25
N TRP A 681 -2.29 -23.47 -20.64
CA TRP A 681 -1.19 -22.83 -21.35
C TRP A 681 -0.30 -23.93 -21.92
N VAL A 682 -0.80 -24.60 -22.97
CA VAL A 682 0.10 -25.18 -23.97
C VAL A 682 0.40 -24.04 -24.93
N TYR A 683 1.60 -23.49 -24.85
CA TYR A 683 2.48 -23.01 -25.95
C TYR A 683 3.66 -22.25 -25.36
#